data_AF-A0A7V7WJK6-F1
#
_entry.id   AF-A0A7V7WJK6-F1
#
_cell.length_a   1.000
_cell.length_b   1.000
_cell.length_c   1.000
_cell.angle_alpha   90.00
_cell.angle_beta   90.00
_cell.angle_gamma   90.00
#
_symmetry.space_group_name_H-M   'P 1'
#
loop_
_entity.id
_entity.type
_entity.pdbx_description
1 polymer ?
#
loop_
_entity_poly.entity_id
_entity_poly.type
_entity_poly.pdbx_seq_one_letter_code
_entity_poly.pdbx_strand_id
1 'polypeptide(L)'
;MERLDAAPALSAPLSAKHPAELSARAVVSALLEGDAGPREKWTAAQREELQAIQTEGHPDLIYSQLLDFAGKLEADEALEKAGVVYAAVVGAQPVEPLKNVAQHPTTESSKSHAQNRLDAIQGKGAFGGRAEFLLSRFTREATDPKVILPMMAGSFVYGAVRSAALGRLAATTRGAWYAQGFAARLTASSLGFAAEVPTFALSARALRQAGGHTEGPSLSQELGNAALTLGFLKSFAFAGCQAFRGIHGIGESGLPQRLASGTRVSQFALSQGAMFTGLLAAHKAEAALGWRPRLDGATTITDTLASMLSLSVGGHFGHKILGPRLAAFQAEARGRSELASRWTELAPGLRPLMATAQPAPGGMLLAMSVGDGRGGEASGGDPSRAIRNLRIDLSSKDAKPKARRKALEDLKNHLMTQLHGDPSIPEGAKALRELFEDRDEAVAAAAMEHYGTLFLVGYDFGAAELRQGHRALEKIRDDAGLAAARRKKAELALTYIEGGMELNDYAKLYPLPSTQPLPEPRAPRAIQVERLFQMVLPTQLRKMFLDPEAPETAVRQAQLRYLTLMRSRPVDLAFEAELLELKRRFGAAPGQNFNLETLEAQNAASAFVELAQRFSREDFSRADALTALRRIFTYAGHTRNPELLH
;
A
#
# COMPACT_ATOMS: atom_id res chain seq x y z
N MET A 1 17.34 -22.72 -20.90
CA MET A 1 16.03 -22.97 -21.53
C MET A 1 16.13 -23.89 -22.73
N GLU A 2 17.02 -23.69 -23.71
CA GLU A 2 17.22 -24.58 -24.88
C GLU A 2 17.63 -26.05 -24.59
N ARG A 3 17.76 -26.49 -23.32
CA ARG A 3 18.16 -27.87 -22.98
C ARG A 3 17.18 -28.64 -22.09
N LEU A 4 16.08 -28.02 -21.65
CA LEU A 4 15.00 -28.77 -20.98
C LEU A 4 14.20 -29.64 -21.95
N ASP A 5 14.34 -29.41 -23.26
CA ASP A 5 13.68 -30.19 -24.31
C ASP A 5 14.42 -31.50 -24.69
N ALA A 6 15.50 -31.85 -23.97
CA ALA A 6 16.28 -33.07 -24.22
C ALA A 6 16.23 -34.01 -23.00
N ALA A 7 15.06 -34.60 -22.75
CA ALA A 7 14.96 -35.77 -21.87
C ALA A 7 15.30 -37.03 -22.69
N PRO A 8 16.35 -37.80 -22.36
CA PRO A 8 16.63 -39.06 -23.04
C PRO A 8 15.52 -40.08 -22.71
N ALA A 9 15.02 -40.74 -23.76
CA ALA A 9 14.09 -41.85 -23.62
C ALA A 9 14.78 -43.02 -22.88
N LEU A 10 14.47 -43.18 -21.60
CA LEU A 10 14.87 -44.34 -20.79
C LEU A 10 14.02 -45.55 -21.19
N SER A 11 14.54 -46.40 -22.09
CA SER A 11 13.90 -47.66 -22.49
C SER A 11 14.87 -48.84 -22.43
N ALA A 12 14.95 -49.50 -21.28
CA ALA A 12 15.52 -50.84 -21.14
C ALA A 12 14.55 -51.73 -20.34
N PRO A 13 14.20 -52.95 -20.82
CA PRO A 13 13.19 -53.77 -20.18
C PRO A 13 13.78 -54.55 -19.00
N LEU A 14 13.44 -54.15 -17.77
CA LEU A 14 13.70 -54.93 -16.56
C LEU A 14 12.50 -55.84 -16.26
N SER A 15 12.76 -57.15 -16.25
CA SER A 15 11.82 -58.20 -15.87
C SER A 15 11.74 -58.29 -14.34
N ALA A 16 10.73 -57.70 -13.71
CA ALA A 16 10.40 -58.01 -12.32
C ALA A 16 8.90 -57.94 -12.02
N LYS A 17 8.50 -58.71 -10.99
CA LYS A 17 7.12 -59.01 -10.59
C LYS A 17 6.27 -57.82 -10.12
N HIS A 18 6.84 -56.62 -9.97
CA HIS A 18 6.11 -55.40 -9.54
C HIS A 18 6.52 -54.19 -10.40
N PRO A 19 6.04 -54.11 -11.64
CA PRO A 19 6.60 -53.20 -12.62
C PRO A 19 6.22 -51.72 -12.34
N ALA A 20 5.16 -51.42 -11.57
CA ALA A 20 4.88 -50.06 -11.10
C ALA A 20 5.73 -49.60 -9.89
N GLU A 21 6.10 -50.49 -8.98
CA GLU A 21 7.06 -50.16 -7.91
C GLU A 21 8.43 -49.84 -8.51
N LEU A 22 8.79 -50.58 -9.56
CA LEU A 22 10.03 -50.35 -10.30
C LEU A 22 10.05 -48.98 -10.98
N SER A 23 8.93 -48.47 -11.52
CA SER A 23 8.94 -47.17 -12.20
C SER A 23 9.06 -45.99 -11.23
N ALA A 24 8.33 -46.02 -10.10
CA ALA A 24 8.42 -44.95 -9.10
C ALA A 24 9.81 -44.92 -8.42
N ARG A 25 10.38 -46.08 -8.08
CA ARG A 25 11.75 -46.16 -7.55
C ARG A 25 12.81 -45.84 -8.60
N ALA A 26 12.58 -46.17 -9.88
CA ALA A 26 13.47 -45.79 -10.97
C ALA A 26 13.54 -44.26 -11.13
N VAL A 27 12.42 -43.54 -10.94
CA VAL A 27 12.43 -42.06 -10.94
C VAL A 27 13.35 -41.53 -9.85
N VAL A 28 13.21 -42.01 -8.61
CA VAL A 28 14.07 -41.58 -7.48
C VAL A 28 15.54 -41.95 -7.73
N SER A 29 15.79 -43.14 -8.28
CA SER A 29 17.14 -43.61 -8.59
C SER A 29 17.78 -42.75 -9.68
N ALA A 30 17.05 -42.40 -10.75
CA ALA A 30 17.52 -41.51 -11.81
C ALA A 30 17.84 -40.09 -11.29
N LEU A 31 17.06 -39.60 -10.31
CA LEU A 31 17.34 -38.34 -9.63
C LEU A 31 18.65 -38.43 -8.81
N LEU A 32 18.86 -39.53 -8.07
CA LEU A 32 20.05 -39.76 -7.23
C LEU A 32 21.33 -39.99 -8.05
N GLU A 33 21.25 -40.77 -9.12
CA GLU A 33 22.38 -41.12 -10.00
C GLU A 33 22.84 -39.93 -10.86
N GLY A 34 21.97 -38.93 -11.04
CA GLY A 34 22.29 -37.69 -11.73
C GLY A 34 22.06 -37.73 -13.23
N ASP A 35 21.59 -38.85 -13.80
CA ASP A 35 21.20 -38.96 -15.21
C ASP A 35 20.05 -38.02 -15.58
N ALA A 36 19.17 -37.74 -14.61
CA ALA A 36 18.12 -36.73 -14.71
C ALA A 36 18.42 -35.47 -13.88
N GLY A 37 19.60 -35.39 -13.26
CA GLY A 37 19.88 -34.46 -12.17
C GLY A 37 20.10 -32.99 -12.60
N PRO A 38 19.86 -32.04 -11.67
CA PRO A 38 20.22 -30.64 -11.86
C PRO A 38 21.74 -30.49 -12.04
N ARG A 39 22.18 -29.43 -12.73
CA ARG A 39 23.63 -29.13 -12.89
C ARG A 39 24.34 -29.01 -11.55
N GLU A 40 23.63 -28.47 -10.58
CA GLU A 40 24.08 -28.37 -9.21
C GLU A 40 23.83 -29.69 -8.48
N LYS A 41 24.87 -30.24 -7.85
CA LYS A 41 24.74 -31.50 -7.09
C LYS A 41 23.70 -31.36 -5.97
N TRP A 42 22.99 -32.44 -5.71
CA TRP A 42 22.15 -32.57 -4.52
C TRP A 42 22.99 -32.40 -3.25
N THR A 43 22.48 -31.63 -2.29
CA THR A 43 23.11 -31.54 -0.96
C THR A 43 23.03 -32.89 -0.25
N ALA A 44 23.82 -33.10 0.81
CA ALA A 44 23.77 -34.35 1.57
C ALA A 44 22.38 -34.62 2.15
N ALA A 45 21.75 -33.58 2.72
CA ALA A 45 20.38 -33.66 3.26
C ALA A 45 19.34 -33.96 2.16
N GLN A 46 19.45 -33.33 0.98
CA GLN A 46 18.57 -33.61 -0.16
C GLN A 46 18.70 -35.06 -0.65
N ARG A 47 19.92 -35.62 -0.64
CA ARG A 47 20.14 -37.03 -1.00
C ARG A 47 19.58 -37.98 0.04
N GLU A 48 19.77 -37.69 1.32
CA GLU A 48 19.21 -38.48 2.41
C GLU A 48 17.68 -38.51 2.34
N GLU A 49 17.03 -37.38 2.06
CA GLU A 49 15.58 -37.30 1.87
C GLU A 49 15.12 -38.10 0.63
N LEU A 50 15.80 -37.96 -0.50
CA LEU A 50 15.51 -38.78 -1.69
C LEU A 50 15.71 -40.29 -1.42
N GLN A 51 16.74 -40.66 -0.66
CA GLN A 51 16.96 -42.06 -0.24
C GLN A 51 15.84 -42.55 0.68
N ALA A 52 15.36 -41.71 1.60
CA ALA A 52 14.21 -42.04 2.45
C ALA A 52 12.95 -42.27 1.59
N ILE A 53 12.68 -41.40 0.62
CA ILE A 53 11.56 -41.55 -0.34
C ILE A 53 11.70 -42.85 -1.15
N GLN A 54 12.93 -43.25 -1.52
CA GLN A 54 13.17 -44.50 -2.25
C GLN A 54 12.77 -45.75 -1.47
N THR A 55 12.84 -45.70 -0.13
CA THR A 55 12.48 -46.83 0.74
C THR A 55 10.97 -47.04 0.88
N GLU A 56 10.15 -46.06 0.50
CA GLU A 56 8.69 -46.16 0.52
C GLU A 56 8.20 -47.32 -0.37
N GLY A 57 7.22 -48.07 0.12
CA GLY A 57 6.71 -49.28 -0.54
C GLY A 57 5.59 -48.96 -1.52
N HIS A 58 4.79 -47.93 -1.24
CA HIS A 58 3.61 -47.61 -2.03
C HIS A 58 3.91 -46.56 -3.11
N PRO A 59 3.65 -46.83 -4.40
CA PRO A 59 4.01 -45.92 -5.50
C PRO A 59 3.32 -44.55 -5.38
N ASP A 60 2.06 -44.49 -4.95
CA ASP A 60 1.37 -43.21 -4.75
C ASP A 60 2.00 -42.37 -3.63
N LEU A 61 2.50 -43.00 -2.57
CA LEU A 61 3.19 -42.30 -1.49
C LEU A 61 4.55 -41.79 -1.94
N ILE A 62 5.26 -42.54 -2.82
CA ILE A 62 6.50 -42.06 -3.45
C ILE A 62 6.20 -40.78 -4.25
N TYR A 63 5.18 -40.77 -5.11
CA TYR A 63 4.85 -39.57 -5.90
C TYR A 63 4.42 -38.40 -5.02
N SER A 64 3.60 -38.61 -3.99
CA SER A 64 3.21 -37.52 -3.08
C SER A 64 4.42 -36.96 -2.34
N GLN A 65 5.31 -37.82 -1.83
CA GLN A 65 6.53 -37.39 -1.14
C GLN A 65 7.50 -36.68 -2.10
N LEU A 66 7.60 -37.10 -3.37
CA LEU A 66 8.37 -36.39 -4.40
C LEU A 66 7.80 -35.00 -4.69
N LEU A 67 6.47 -34.84 -4.71
CA LEU A 67 5.83 -33.52 -4.88
C LEU A 67 6.06 -32.62 -3.68
N ASP A 68 5.99 -33.16 -2.46
CA ASP A 68 6.32 -32.43 -1.24
C ASP A 68 7.80 -32.02 -1.23
N PHE A 69 8.71 -32.93 -1.64
CA PHE A 69 10.13 -32.63 -1.79
C PHE A 69 10.38 -31.54 -2.83
N ALA A 70 9.73 -31.60 -3.99
CA ALA A 70 9.80 -30.55 -5.01
C ALA A 70 9.26 -29.22 -4.47
N GLY A 71 8.17 -29.25 -3.68
CA GLY A 71 7.62 -28.09 -3.00
C GLY A 71 8.59 -27.46 -1.99
N LYS A 72 9.33 -28.29 -1.22
CA LYS A 72 10.42 -27.82 -0.34
C LYS A 72 11.54 -27.17 -1.14
N LEU A 73 11.98 -27.80 -2.24
CA LEU A 73 13.01 -27.23 -3.12
C LEU A 73 12.57 -25.89 -3.73
N GLU A 74 11.31 -25.77 -4.13
CA GLU A 74 10.74 -24.50 -4.60
C GLU A 74 10.71 -23.47 -3.46
N ALA A 75 10.28 -23.90 -2.28
CA ALA A 75 10.35 -23.15 -1.04
C ALA A 75 11.79 -22.97 -0.53
N ASP A 76 12.84 -23.39 -1.24
CA ASP A 76 14.24 -23.07 -0.98
C ASP A 76 14.87 -22.31 -2.16
N GLU A 77 14.05 -21.88 -3.12
CA GLU A 77 14.47 -21.22 -4.38
C GLU A 77 15.37 -22.07 -5.28
N ALA A 78 15.47 -23.38 -5.01
CA ALA A 78 16.15 -24.36 -5.84
C ALA A 78 15.27 -24.77 -7.04
N LEU A 79 14.79 -23.78 -7.81
CA LEU A 79 13.78 -23.95 -8.86
C LEU A 79 14.21 -24.92 -9.96
N GLU A 80 15.49 -24.98 -10.31
CA GLU A 80 16.01 -25.96 -11.27
C GLU A 80 15.84 -27.38 -10.74
N LYS A 81 16.15 -27.60 -9.45
CA LYS A 81 16.02 -28.89 -8.79
C LYS A 81 14.54 -29.29 -8.66
N ALA A 82 13.70 -28.36 -8.21
CA ALA A 82 12.26 -28.56 -8.14
C ALA A 82 11.66 -28.91 -9.52
N GLY A 83 12.04 -28.17 -10.56
CA GLY A 83 11.63 -28.43 -11.94
C GLY A 83 12.06 -29.81 -12.45
N VAL A 84 13.28 -30.25 -12.13
CA VAL A 84 13.76 -31.60 -12.43
C VAL A 84 12.89 -32.67 -11.77
N VAL A 85 12.56 -32.50 -10.47
CA VAL A 85 11.71 -33.46 -9.76
C VAL A 85 10.29 -33.49 -10.35
N TYR A 86 9.68 -32.33 -10.60
CA TYR A 86 8.36 -32.27 -11.25
C TYR A 86 8.37 -32.90 -12.64
N ALA A 87 9.39 -32.62 -13.46
CA ALA A 87 9.55 -33.21 -14.79
C ALA A 87 9.71 -34.73 -14.72
N ALA A 88 10.43 -35.25 -13.73
CA ALA A 88 10.60 -36.68 -13.53
C ALA A 88 9.27 -37.36 -13.13
N VAL A 89 8.45 -36.72 -12.30
CA VAL A 89 7.10 -37.19 -11.96
C VAL A 89 6.17 -37.19 -13.17
N VAL A 90 6.21 -36.14 -14.01
CA VAL A 90 5.43 -36.05 -15.25
C VAL A 90 5.83 -37.14 -16.25
N GLY A 91 7.15 -37.32 -16.46
CA GLY A 91 7.70 -38.24 -17.45
C GLY A 91 7.59 -39.72 -17.07
N ALA A 92 7.25 -40.03 -15.82
CA ALA A 92 7.06 -41.40 -15.36
C ALA A 92 5.95 -42.10 -16.14
N GLN A 93 6.29 -43.06 -17.01
CA GLN A 93 5.27 -43.77 -17.79
C GLN A 93 4.41 -44.65 -16.89
N PRO A 94 3.07 -44.67 -17.08
CA PRO A 94 2.22 -45.66 -16.43
C PRO A 94 2.59 -47.04 -16.94
N VAL A 95 2.82 -47.97 -16.03
CA VAL A 95 3.36 -49.28 -16.37
C VAL A 95 2.22 -50.18 -16.87
N GLU A 96 2.36 -50.67 -18.11
CA GLU A 96 1.29 -51.32 -18.89
C GLU A 96 0.44 -52.40 -18.17
N PRO A 97 0.99 -53.30 -17.33
CA PRO A 97 0.15 -54.31 -16.68
C PRO A 97 -0.83 -53.75 -15.64
N LEU A 98 -0.71 -52.46 -15.27
CA LEU A 98 -1.65 -51.76 -14.41
C LEU A 98 -2.58 -50.81 -15.18
N LYS A 99 -2.65 -50.83 -16.52
CA LYS A 99 -3.62 -50.00 -17.26
C LYS A 99 -5.08 -50.17 -16.79
N ASN A 100 -5.43 -51.34 -16.24
CA ASN A 100 -6.76 -51.61 -15.68
C ASN A 100 -6.94 -51.12 -14.23
N VAL A 101 -5.86 -50.79 -13.53
CA VAL A 101 -5.84 -50.23 -12.16
C VAL A 101 -5.36 -48.76 -12.17
N ALA A 102 -4.88 -48.26 -13.31
CA ALA A 102 -4.48 -46.88 -13.58
C ALA A 102 -5.66 -45.88 -13.51
N GLN A 103 -6.86 -46.36 -13.18
CA GLN A 103 -7.96 -45.54 -12.70
C GLN A 103 -7.82 -45.15 -11.22
N HIS A 104 -6.70 -45.45 -10.55
CA HIS A 104 -6.44 -44.83 -9.26
C HIS A 104 -6.31 -43.31 -9.44
N PRO A 105 -7.28 -42.52 -8.92
CA PRO A 105 -7.35 -41.08 -9.16
C PRO A 105 -6.15 -40.31 -8.59
N THR A 106 -5.35 -40.95 -7.74
CA THR A 106 -4.16 -40.42 -7.04
C THR A 106 -2.97 -40.21 -7.97
N THR A 107 -2.69 -41.12 -8.90
CA THR A 107 -1.51 -40.99 -9.77
C THR A 107 -1.72 -39.96 -10.88
N GLU A 108 -2.94 -39.89 -11.45
CA GLU A 108 -3.29 -38.90 -12.47
C GLU A 108 -3.37 -37.48 -11.88
N SER A 109 -3.93 -37.33 -10.68
CA SER A 109 -3.93 -36.05 -9.97
C SER A 109 -2.51 -35.59 -9.61
N SER A 110 -1.63 -36.50 -9.18
CA SER A 110 -0.22 -36.18 -8.89
C SER A 110 0.54 -35.71 -10.15
N LYS A 111 0.34 -36.38 -11.29
CA LYS A 111 0.94 -35.97 -12.57
C LYS A 111 0.39 -34.65 -13.08
N SER A 112 -0.92 -34.44 -12.99
CA SER A 112 -1.56 -33.17 -13.35
C SER A 112 -1.05 -32.04 -12.47
N HIS A 113 -0.91 -32.27 -11.16
CA HIS A 113 -0.32 -31.31 -10.23
C HIS A 113 1.14 -31.01 -10.58
N ALA A 114 1.97 -32.05 -10.78
CA ALA A 114 3.36 -31.91 -11.19
C ALA A 114 3.50 -31.10 -12.50
N GLN A 115 2.68 -31.40 -13.50
CA GLN A 115 2.66 -30.70 -14.79
C GLN A 115 2.27 -29.23 -14.61
N ASN A 116 1.21 -28.94 -13.85
CA ASN A 116 0.78 -27.57 -13.59
C ASN A 116 1.86 -26.75 -12.87
N ARG A 117 2.58 -27.35 -11.90
CA ARG A 117 3.69 -26.69 -11.19
C ARG A 117 4.92 -26.53 -12.09
N LEU A 118 5.27 -27.55 -12.88
CA LEU A 118 6.35 -27.49 -13.86
C LEU A 118 6.09 -26.39 -14.89
N ASP A 119 4.87 -26.33 -15.43
CA ASP A 119 4.45 -25.29 -16.35
C ASP A 119 4.54 -23.91 -15.71
N ALA A 120 4.08 -23.76 -14.46
CA ALA A 120 4.20 -22.50 -13.72
C ALA A 120 5.66 -22.04 -13.57
N ILE A 121 6.57 -22.95 -13.18
CA ILE A 121 8.02 -22.69 -13.07
C ILE A 121 8.62 -22.32 -14.43
N GLN A 122 8.18 -22.99 -15.51
CA GLN A 122 8.61 -22.71 -16.88
C GLN A 122 7.94 -21.45 -17.48
N GLY A 123 7.00 -20.82 -16.78
CA GLY A 123 6.22 -19.69 -17.28
C GLY A 123 5.15 -20.07 -18.31
N LYS A 124 4.87 -21.37 -18.48
CA LYS A 124 3.83 -21.96 -19.33
C LYS A 124 2.55 -22.24 -18.53
N GLY A 125 1.52 -22.77 -19.19
CA GLY A 125 0.30 -23.26 -18.55
C GLY A 125 -0.74 -22.19 -18.21
N ALA A 126 -1.75 -22.59 -17.43
CA ALA A 126 -2.88 -21.75 -17.07
C ALA A 126 -2.45 -20.53 -16.24
N PHE A 127 -3.16 -19.41 -16.41
CA PHE A 127 -2.87 -18.16 -15.68
C PHE A 127 -2.91 -18.34 -14.15
N GLY A 128 -3.84 -19.15 -13.63
CA GLY A 128 -3.99 -19.38 -12.19
C GLY A 128 -2.74 -19.95 -11.52
N GLY A 129 -2.20 -21.06 -12.03
CA GLY A 129 -1.00 -21.69 -11.47
C GLY A 129 0.24 -20.79 -11.58
N ARG A 130 0.36 -20.03 -12.67
CA ARG A 130 1.41 -19.00 -12.80
C ARG A 130 1.24 -17.89 -11.77
N ALA A 131 0.04 -17.34 -11.65
CA ALA A 131 -0.23 -16.25 -10.70
C ALA A 131 0.05 -16.68 -9.26
N GLU A 132 -0.29 -17.91 -8.89
CA GLU A 132 0.03 -18.47 -7.57
C GLU A 132 1.54 -18.59 -7.34
N PHE A 133 2.27 -19.22 -8.27
CA PHE A 133 3.73 -19.35 -8.22
C PHE A 133 4.44 -17.99 -8.13
N LEU A 134 3.97 -17.02 -8.92
CA LEU A 134 4.52 -15.68 -8.93
C LEU A 134 4.17 -14.91 -7.66
N LEU A 135 2.97 -15.11 -7.10
CA LEU A 135 2.54 -14.46 -5.86
C LEU A 135 3.28 -15.03 -4.65
N SER A 136 3.48 -16.35 -4.58
CA SER A 136 4.25 -16.99 -3.50
C SER A 136 5.70 -16.50 -3.54
N ARG A 137 6.33 -16.55 -4.72
CA ARG A 137 7.68 -16.03 -4.94
C ARG A 137 7.77 -14.54 -4.63
N PHE A 138 6.82 -13.75 -5.11
CA PHE A 138 6.76 -12.31 -4.84
C PHE A 138 6.67 -12.03 -3.33
N THR A 139 5.77 -12.72 -2.61
CA THR A 139 5.59 -12.52 -1.17
C THR A 139 6.89 -12.81 -0.43
N ARG A 140 7.63 -13.81 -0.90
CA ARG A 140 8.94 -14.17 -0.36
C ARG A 140 10.01 -13.14 -0.69
N GLU A 141 10.18 -12.76 -1.95
CA GLU A 141 11.15 -11.73 -2.37
C GLU A 141 10.85 -10.37 -1.72
N ALA A 142 9.58 -10.03 -1.54
CA ALA A 142 9.13 -8.81 -0.88
C ALA A 142 9.31 -8.83 0.64
N THR A 143 9.57 -10.01 1.24
CA THR A 143 9.93 -10.18 2.65
C THR A 143 11.39 -10.54 2.84
N ASP A 144 12.14 -10.80 1.76
CA ASP A 144 13.55 -11.13 1.82
C ASP A 144 14.38 -9.85 2.05
N PRO A 145 15.08 -9.73 3.19
CA PRO A 145 15.97 -8.62 3.46
C PRO A 145 17.05 -8.45 2.37
N LYS A 146 17.45 -9.51 1.67
CA LYS A 146 18.44 -9.45 0.58
C LYS A 146 17.97 -8.60 -0.61
N VAL A 147 16.67 -8.52 -0.84
CA VAL A 147 16.07 -7.71 -1.92
C VAL A 147 15.77 -6.30 -1.41
N ILE A 148 15.21 -6.19 -0.20
CA ILE A 148 14.75 -4.90 0.36
C ILE A 148 15.94 -3.98 0.70
N LEU A 149 16.99 -4.50 1.34
CA LEU A 149 18.10 -3.69 1.84
C LEU A 149 18.89 -2.96 0.74
N PRO A 150 19.24 -3.58 -0.41
CA PRO A 150 19.90 -2.86 -1.50
C PRO A 150 19.07 -1.72 -2.06
N MET A 151 17.76 -1.91 -2.18
CA MET A 151 16.84 -0.90 -2.68
C MET A 151 16.74 0.28 -1.72
N MET A 152 16.66 -0.01 -0.41
CA MET A 152 16.70 0.99 0.65
C MET A 152 18.01 1.78 0.63
N ALA A 153 19.15 1.09 0.56
CA ALA A 153 20.47 1.70 0.54
C ALA A 153 20.67 2.58 -0.70
N GLY A 154 20.32 2.06 -1.88
CA GLY A 154 20.37 2.80 -3.14
C GLY A 154 19.49 4.06 -3.08
N SER A 155 18.23 3.92 -2.68
CA SER A 155 17.28 5.05 -2.58
C SER A 155 17.74 6.11 -1.58
N PHE A 156 18.34 5.70 -0.45
CA PHE A 156 18.92 6.59 0.54
C PHE A 156 20.09 7.38 -0.03
N VAL A 157 21.07 6.70 -0.64
CA VAL A 157 22.24 7.35 -1.25
C VAL A 157 21.82 8.28 -2.38
N TYR A 158 20.91 7.84 -3.25
CA TYR A 158 20.31 8.68 -4.28
C TYR A 158 19.74 9.97 -3.70
N GLY A 159 18.87 9.84 -2.68
CA GLY A 159 18.22 10.96 -2.03
C GLY A 159 19.20 11.92 -1.37
N ALA A 160 20.21 11.39 -0.67
CA ALA A 160 21.25 12.17 -0.01
C ALA A 160 22.12 12.93 -1.02
N VAL A 161 22.67 12.24 -2.03
CA VAL A 161 23.53 12.84 -3.06
C VAL A 161 22.76 13.85 -3.89
N ARG A 162 21.54 13.51 -4.31
CA ARG A 162 20.68 14.46 -5.06
C ARG A 162 20.38 15.70 -4.23
N SER A 163 20.06 15.55 -2.95
CA SER A 163 19.75 16.69 -2.07
C SER A 163 21.00 17.56 -1.82
N ALA A 164 22.16 16.95 -1.59
CA ALA A 164 23.43 17.66 -1.46
C ALA A 164 23.82 18.38 -2.75
N ALA A 165 23.65 17.73 -3.91
CA ALA A 165 23.89 18.32 -5.22
C ALA A 165 22.94 19.49 -5.48
N LEU A 166 21.65 19.36 -5.19
CA LEU A 166 20.69 20.47 -5.28
C LEU A 166 21.06 21.61 -4.33
N GLY A 167 21.46 21.32 -3.09
CA GLY A 167 21.92 22.33 -2.14
C GLY A 167 23.15 23.09 -2.64
N ARG A 168 24.13 22.38 -3.22
CA ARG A 168 25.33 22.99 -3.79
C ARG A 168 25.04 23.76 -5.08
N LEU A 169 24.16 23.25 -5.95
CA LEU A 169 23.73 23.94 -7.18
C LEU A 169 22.91 25.19 -6.85
N ALA A 170 22.04 25.13 -5.83
CA ALA A 170 21.33 26.29 -5.32
C ALA A 170 22.27 27.32 -4.67
N ALA A 171 23.36 26.86 -4.05
CA ALA A 171 24.38 27.75 -3.47
C ALA A 171 25.36 28.33 -4.51
N THR A 172 25.49 27.72 -5.70
CA THR A 172 26.34 28.22 -6.80
C THR A 172 25.56 29.21 -7.66
N THR A 173 25.07 30.27 -7.01
CA THR A 173 24.29 31.37 -7.58
C THR A 173 25.18 32.43 -8.24
N ARG A 174 25.95 32.04 -9.25
CA ARG A 174 26.52 32.99 -10.22
C ARG A 174 26.08 32.62 -11.63
N GLY A 175 24.90 33.10 -12.02
CA GLY A 175 24.68 33.62 -13.37
C GLY A 175 23.86 32.80 -14.38
N ALA A 176 23.50 31.53 -14.15
CA ALA A 176 22.90 30.74 -15.23
C ALA A 176 21.48 30.20 -14.96
N TRP A 177 20.56 30.46 -15.89
CA TRP A 177 19.22 29.85 -15.95
C TRP A 177 19.26 28.31 -16.00
N TYR A 178 20.35 27.70 -16.50
CA TYR A 178 20.54 26.25 -16.42
C TYR A 178 20.83 25.76 -14.98
N ALA A 179 21.35 26.63 -14.10
CA ALA A 179 21.62 26.31 -12.70
C ALA A 179 20.38 26.42 -11.80
N GLN A 180 19.25 26.96 -12.30
CA GLN A 180 17.99 27.05 -11.57
C GLN A 180 16.86 26.43 -12.40
N GLY A 181 16.39 25.25 -12.00
CA GLY A 181 15.25 24.59 -12.64
C GLY A 181 15.58 23.21 -13.21
N PHE A 182 15.25 22.98 -14.48
CA PHE A 182 15.32 21.65 -15.10
C PHE A 182 16.74 21.09 -15.14
N ALA A 183 17.73 21.87 -15.59
CA ALA A 183 19.11 21.39 -15.70
C ALA A 183 19.74 21.10 -14.33
N ALA A 184 19.56 21.95 -13.32
CA ALA A 184 20.00 21.63 -11.95
C ALA A 184 19.33 20.36 -11.38
N ARG A 185 18.03 20.17 -11.64
CA ARG A 185 17.32 18.94 -11.26
C ARG A 185 17.86 17.73 -12.01
N LEU A 186 18.18 17.88 -13.29
CA LEU A 186 18.75 16.83 -14.14
C LEU A 186 20.16 16.47 -13.65
N THR A 187 21.07 17.43 -13.50
CA THR A 187 22.42 17.22 -12.97
C THR A 187 22.39 16.58 -11.58
N ALA A 188 21.58 17.09 -10.66
CA ALA A 188 21.46 16.49 -9.33
C ALA A 188 20.88 15.07 -9.36
N SER A 189 19.94 14.80 -10.27
CA SER A 189 19.39 13.45 -10.45
C SER A 189 20.41 12.51 -11.09
N SER A 190 21.21 12.98 -12.05
CA SER A 190 22.31 12.23 -12.66
C SER A 190 23.40 11.90 -11.66
N LEU A 191 23.79 12.85 -10.80
CA LEU A 191 24.76 12.60 -9.72
C LEU A 191 24.20 11.62 -8.69
N GLY A 192 22.94 11.79 -8.29
CA GLY A 192 22.27 10.83 -7.42
C GLY A 192 22.26 9.44 -8.03
N PHE A 193 21.91 9.33 -9.31
CA PHE A 193 21.86 8.06 -10.04
C PHE A 193 23.25 7.41 -10.15
N ALA A 194 24.28 8.18 -10.46
CA ALA A 194 25.66 7.71 -10.53
C ALA A 194 26.16 7.13 -9.20
N ALA A 195 25.66 7.64 -8.06
CA ALA A 195 25.97 7.10 -6.73
C ALA A 195 25.06 5.92 -6.33
N GLU A 196 23.81 5.91 -6.77
CA GLU A 196 22.83 4.87 -6.47
C GLU A 196 23.17 3.53 -7.12
N VAL A 197 23.54 3.52 -8.40
CA VAL A 197 23.86 2.29 -9.16
C VAL A 197 24.94 1.45 -8.47
N PRO A 198 26.14 1.98 -8.13
CA PRO A 198 27.14 1.19 -7.44
C PRO A 198 26.72 0.82 -6.02
N THR A 199 25.99 1.69 -5.32
CA THR A 199 25.47 1.36 -3.98
C THR A 199 24.53 0.16 -4.05
N PHE A 200 23.61 0.15 -5.00
CA PHE A 200 22.65 -0.94 -5.22
C PHE A 200 23.38 -2.23 -5.60
N ALA A 201 24.28 -2.19 -6.59
CA ALA A 201 25.02 -3.37 -7.04
C ALA A 201 25.90 -3.97 -5.93
N LEU A 202 26.67 -3.14 -5.22
CA LEU A 202 27.57 -3.59 -4.15
C LEU A 202 26.81 -4.12 -2.94
N SER A 203 25.71 -3.48 -2.53
CA SER A 203 24.90 -3.96 -1.42
C SER A 203 24.21 -5.28 -1.76
N ALA A 204 23.67 -5.42 -2.97
CA ALA A 204 23.09 -6.68 -3.43
C ALA A 204 24.14 -7.80 -3.48
N ARG A 205 25.34 -7.51 -3.97
CA ARG A 205 26.46 -8.45 -3.99
C ARG A 205 26.89 -8.87 -2.58
N ALA A 206 27.04 -7.91 -1.67
CA ALA A 206 27.42 -8.17 -0.28
C ALA A 206 26.40 -9.07 0.44
N LEU A 207 25.11 -8.84 0.23
CA LEU A 207 24.06 -9.67 0.82
C LEU A 207 23.98 -11.07 0.21
N ARG A 208 24.24 -11.22 -1.10
CA ARG A 208 24.38 -12.55 -1.73
C ARG A 208 25.56 -13.33 -1.16
N GLN A 209 26.73 -12.68 -1.05
CA GLN A 209 27.92 -13.29 -0.46
C GLN A 209 27.72 -13.66 1.01
N ALA A 210 27.05 -12.80 1.79
CA ALA A 210 26.68 -13.10 3.17
C ALA A 210 25.69 -14.27 3.27
N GLY A 211 24.86 -14.48 2.25
CA GLY A 211 23.99 -15.65 2.10
C GLY A 211 24.71 -16.90 1.59
N GLY A 212 26.03 -16.91 1.50
CA GLY A 212 26.81 -18.06 1.03
C GLY A 212 26.83 -18.26 -0.49
N HIS A 213 26.25 -17.34 -1.26
CA HIS A 213 26.22 -17.45 -2.72
C HIS A 213 27.49 -16.81 -3.29
N THR A 214 28.47 -17.65 -3.61
CA THR A 214 29.78 -17.23 -4.14
C THR A 214 29.78 -17.14 -5.67
N GLU A 215 28.91 -17.90 -6.33
CA GLU A 215 28.71 -17.85 -7.77
C GLU A 215 27.65 -16.79 -8.11
N GLY A 216 28.10 -15.71 -8.73
CA GLY A 216 27.22 -14.63 -9.17
C GLY A 216 27.77 -13.96 -10.43
N PRO A 217 26.99 -13.08 -11.06
CA PRO A 217 27.45 -12.33 -12.22
C PRO A 217 28.71 -11.52 -11.91
N SER A 218 29.47 -11.19 -12.94
CA SER A 218 30.60 -10.27 -12.80
C SER A 218 30.13 -8.91 -12.27
N LEU A 219 30.97 -8.22 -11.49
CA LEU A 219 30.61 -6.91 -10.93
C LEU A 219 30.18 -5.91 -12.01
N SER A 220 30.82 -5.92 -13.18
CA SER A 220 30.45 -5.09 -14.32
C SER A 220 29.06 -5.41 -14.86
N GLN A 221 28.68 -6.69 -14.91
CA GLN A 221 27.34 -7.09 -15.32
C GLN A 221 26.29 -6.71 -14.27
N GLU A 222 26.60 -6.83 -12.98
CA GLU A 222 25.71 -6.39 -11.89
C GLU A 222 25.48 -4.87 -11.93
N LEU A 223 26.54 -4.09 -12.15
CA LEU A 223 26.47 -2.64 -12.34
C LEU A 223 25.69 -2.27 -13.60
N GLY A 224 25.91 -2.98 -14.71
CA GLY A 224 25.19 -2.78 -15.96
C GLY A 224 23.70 -3.04 -15.82
N ASN A 225 23.32 -4.17 -15.21
CA ASN A 225 21.94 -4.52 -14.91
C ASN A 225 21.30 -3.43 -14.03
N ALA A 226 21.94 -3.09 -12.90
CA ALA A 226 21.44 -2.07 -12.00
C ALA A 226 21.25 -0.71 -12.68
N ALA A 227 22.20 -0.29 -13.52
CA ALA A 227 22.12 0.96 -14.28
C ALA A 227 20.95 0.94 -15.27
N LEU A 228 20.75 -0.15 -16.01
CA LEU A 228 19.63 -0.27 -16.95
C LEU A 228 18.30 -0.26 -16.20
N THR A 229 18.12 -1.13 -15.20
CA THR A 229 16.86 -1.22 -14.46
C THR A 229 16.49 0.12 -13.82
N LEU A 230 17.40 0.72 -13.05
CA LEU A 230 17.16 2.01 -12.39
C LEU A 230 17.01 3.15 -13.40
N GLY A 231 17.78 3.13 -14.49
CA GLY A 231 17.76 4.16 -15.53
C GLY A 231 16.41 4.20 -16.25
N PHE A 232 15.93 3.06 -16.72
CA PHE A 232 14.61 2.93 -17.33
C PHE A 232 13.49 3.25 -16.35
N LEU A 233 13.57 2.75 -15.12
CA LEU A 233 12.58 3.04 -14.08
C LEU A 233 12.43 4.56 -13.87
N LYS A 234 13.54 5.29 -13.76
CA LYS A 234 13.54 6.74 -13.54
C LYS A 234 13.15 7.54 -14.78
N SER A 235 13.60 7.14 -15.98
CA SER A 235 13.24 7.83 -17.22
C SER A 235 11.74 7.72 -17.49
N PHE A 236 11.16 6.54 -17.30
CA PHE A 236 9.73 6.33 -17.49
C PHE A 236 8.92 6.98 -16.36
N ALA A 237 9.36 6.93 -15.10
CA ALA A 237 8.70 7.67 -14.03
C ALA A 237 8.68 9.18 -14.32
N PHE A 238 9.78 9.74 -14.83
CA PHE A 238 9.83 11.14 -15.28
C PHE A 238 8.87 11.41 -16.44
N ALA A 239 8.86 10.56 -17.47
CA ALA A 239 7.94 10.68 -18.59
C ALA A 239 6.47 10.59 -18.17
N GLY A 240 6.15 9.68 -17.25
CA GLY A 240 4.81 9.53 -16.65
C GLY A 240 4.38 10.78 -15.87
N CYS A 241 5.30 11.38 -15.10
CA CYS A 241 5.03 12.67 -14.43
C CYS A 241 4.82 13.82 -15.42
N GLN A 242 5.56 13.86 -16.52
CA GLN A 242 5.38 14.88 -17.56
C GLN A 242 4.06 14.70 -18.32
N ALA A 243 3.74 13.45 -18.69
CA ALA A 243 2.46 13.11 -19.30
C ALA A 243 1.28 13.48 -18.39
N PHE A 244 1.39 13.18 -17.08
CA PHE A 244 0.39 13.58 -16.09
C PHE A 244 0.19 15.10 -16.06
N ARG A 245 1.27 15.89 -16.02
CA ARG A 245 1.18 17.37 -16.05
C ARG A 245 0.53 17.88 -17.33
N GLY A 246 0.90 17.31 -18.47
CA GLY A 246 0.32 17.65 -19.78
C GLY A 246 -1.17 17.34 -19.86
N ILE A 247 -1.59 16.14 -19.43
CA ILE A 247 -2.99 15.69 -19.48
C ILE A 247 -3.87 16.53 -18.55
N HIS A 248 -3.38 16.90 -17.37
CA HIS A 248 -4.16 17.67 -16.39
C HIS A 248 -4.08 19.19 -16.59
N GLY A 249 -3.39 19.66 -17.63
CA GLY A 249 -3.26 21.10 -17.91
C GLY A 249 -2.68 21.86 -16.72
N ILE A 250 -1.83 21.22 -15.92
CA ILE A 250 -1.11 21.88 -14.84
C ILE A 250 -0.01 22.70 -15.53
N GLY A 251 -0.38 23.91 -15.97
CA GLY A 251 0.58 24.88 -16.50
C GLY A 251 1.62 25.24 -15.44
N GLU A 252 2.68 25.94 -15.85
CA GLU A 252 3.75 26.41 -14.95
C GLU A 252 3.23 27.28 -13.80
N SER A 253 2.03 27.86 -13.93
CA SER A 253 1.34 28.64 -12.90
C SER A 253 0.69 27.82 -11.78
N GLY A 254 0.83 26.49 -11.76
CA GLY A 254 0.42 25.63 -10.64
C GLY A 254 -1.09 25.53 -10.37
N LEU A 255 -1.93 26.23 -11.14
CA LEU A 255 -3.38 26.23 -10.95
C LEU A 255 -4.02 25.01 -11.63
N PRO A 256 -4.66 24.09 -10.89
CA PRO A 256 -5.38 22.96 -11.47
C PRO A 256 -6.63 23.47 -12.20
N GLN A 257 -6.58 23.54 -13.53
CA GLN A 257 -7.67 24.14 -14.31
C GLN A 257 -8.90 23.24 -14.49
N ARG A 258 -8.83 21.90 -14.29
CA ARG A 258 -9.99 21.01 -14.46
C ARG A 258 -10.00 19.80 -13.50
N LEU A 259 -11.15 19.60 -12.84
CA LEU A 259 -11.64 18.40 -12.13
C LEU A 259 -10.69 17.72 -11.12
N ALA A 260 -10.72 18.20 -9.87
CA ALA A 260 -9.95 17.71 -8.73
C ALA A 260 -10.27 16.26 -8.27
N SER A 261 -11.39 15.67 -8.69
CA SER A 261 -11.78 14.31 -8.26
C SER A 261 -11.16 13.20 -9.11
N GLY A 262 -10.88 13.44 -10.39
CA GLY A 262 -10.26 12.46 -11.29
C GLY A 262 -8.73 12.42 -11.24
N THR A 263 -8.08 13.45 -10.68
CA THR A 263 -6.62 13.60 -10.66
C THR A 263 -5.91 12.56 -9.79
N ARG A 264 -6.52 12.10 -8.69
CA ARG A 264 -5.89 11.10 -7.81
C ARG A 264 -5.79 9.72 -8.47
N VAL A 265 -6.88 9.27 -9.11
CA VAL A 265 -6.93 7.96 -9.78
C VAL A 265 -5.98 7.94 -10.98
N SER A 266 -5.98 9.01 -11.78
CA SER A 266 -5.06 9.16 -12.91
C SER A 266 -3.61 9.28 -12.48
N GLN A 267 -3.30 9.99 -11.38
CA GLN A 267 -1.94 10.07 -10.84
C GLN A 267 -1.41 8.70 -10.41
N PHE A 268 -2.24 7.91 -9.72
CA PHE A 268 -1.88 6.55 -9.34
C PHE A 268 -1.69 5.65 -10.57
N ALA A 269 -2.67 5.63 -11.49
CA ALA A 269 -2.61 4.78 -12.68
C ALA A 269 -1.43 5.13 -13.61
N LEU A 270 -1.16 6.41 -13.83
CA LEU A 270 -0.07 6.86 -14.70
C LEU A 270 1.30 6.61 -14.07
N SER A 271 1.45 6.81 -12.75
CA SER A 271 2.72 6.53 -12.06
C SER A 271 3.03 5.03 -12.04
N GLN A 272 2.05 4.18 -11.71
CA GLN A 272 2.20 2.72 -11.74
C GLN A 272 2.41 2.21 -13.17
N GLY A 273 1.66 2.73 -14.15
CA GLY A 273 1.82 2.36 -15.56
C GLY A 273 3.18 2.75 -16.13
N ALA A 274 3.70 3.93 -15.77
CA ALA A 274 5.03 4.37 -16.15
C ALA A 274 6.12 3.47 -15.54
N MET A 275 5.99 3.16 -14.25
CA MET A 275 6.90 2.27 -13.53
C MET A 275 6.93 0.86 -14.15
N PHE A 276 5.75 0.28 -14.40
CA PHE A 276 5.61 -1.00 -15.10
C PHE A 276 6.27 -0.98 -16.48
N THR A 277 6.01 0.06 -17.27
CA THR A 277 6.58 0.20 -18.63
C THR A 277 8.10 0.34 -18.60
N GLY A 278 8.64 1.07 -17.60
CA GLY A 278 10.08 1.21 -17.40
C GLY A 278 10.74 -0.12 -17.06
N LEU A 279 10.16 -0.91 -16.15
CA LEU A 279 10.68 -2.24 -15.82
C LEU A 279 10.60 -3.21 -17.00
N LEU A 280 9.49 -3.18 -17.75
CA LEU A 280 9.35 -4.00 -18.95
C LEU A 280 10.41 -3.64 -20.02
N ALA A 281 10.68 -2.35 -20.19
CA ALA A 281 11.72 -1.87 -21.10
C ALA A 281 13.12 -2.30 -20.63
N ALA A 282 13.40 -2.24 -19.32
CA ALA A 282 14.64 -2.73 -18.74
C ALA A 282 14.84 -4.23 -19.00
N HIS A 283 13.83 -5.05 -18.70
CA HIS A 283 13.90 -6.50 -18.93
C HIS A 283 14.14 -6.84 -20.41
N LYS A 284 13.47 -6.12 -21.33
CA LYS A 284 13.70 -6.28 -22.77
C LYS A 284 15.11 -5.88 -23.18
N ALA A 285 15.66 -4.80 -22.63
CA ALA A 285 17.03 -4.36 -22.89
C ALA A 285 18.06 -5.37 -22.35
N GLU A 286 17.88 -5.87 -21.13
CA GLU A 286 18.72 -6.92 -20.54
C GLU A 286 18.68 -8.21 -21.37
N ALA A 287 17.50 -8.62 -21.84
CA ALA A 287 17.35 -9.80 -22.70
C ALA A 287 17.93 -9.60 -24.10
N ALA A 288 17.92 -8.36 -24.62
CA ALA A 288 18.57 -8.02 -25.88
C ALA A 288 20.11 -8.05 -25.76
N LEU A 289 20.65 -7.64 -24.62
CA LEU A 289 22.09 -7.67 -24.30
C LEU A 289 22.60 -9.05 -23.87
N GLY A 290 21.70 -10.04 -23.74
CA GLY A 290 22.04 -11.39 -23.27
C GLY A 290 22.38 -11.45 -21.78
N TRP A 291 22.08 -10.40 -21.01
CA TRP A 291 22.29 -10.39 -19.56
C TRP A 291 21.17 -11.10 -18.80
N ARG A 292 19.99 -11.20 -19.42
CA ARG A 292 18.84 -11.96 -18.92
C ARG A 292 18.41 -12.99 -19.98
N PRO A 293 17.94 -14.19 -19.58
CA PRO A 293 17.33 -15.11 -20.52
C PRO A 293 16.12 -14.47 -21.22
N ARG A 294 15.92 -14.76 -22.51
CA ARG A 294 14.70 -14.37 -23.22
C ARG A 294 13.56 -15.24 -22.70
N LEU A 295 12.61 -14.60 -22.03
CA LEU A 295 11.37 -15.23 -21.56
C LEU A 295 10.23 -14.93 -22.53
N ASP A 296 9.18 -15.75 -22.51
CA ASP A 296 7.94 -15.44 -23.24
C ASP A 296 7.35 -14.10 -22.76
N GLY A 297 6.61 -13.41 -23.63
CA GLY A 297 6.01 -12.11 -23.35
C GLY A 297 5.09 -12.14 -22.13
N ALA A 298 4.31 -13.21 -21.96
CA ALA A 298 3.45 -13.39 -20.79
C ALA A 298 4.26 -13.48 -19.49
N THR A 299 5.33 -14.29 -19.48
CA THR A 299 6.23 -14.44 -18.34
C THR A 299 6.96 -13.13 -18.02
N THR A 300 7.35 -12.39 -19.05
CA THR A 300 8.01 -11.08 -18.91
C THR A 300 7.07 -10.08 -18.23
N ILE A 301 5.80 -10.02 -18.63
CA ILE A 301 4.79 -9.15 -18.01
C ILE A 301 4.61 -9.49 -16.53
N THR A 302 4.47 -10.77 -16.21
CA THR A 302 4.26 -11.19 -14.83
C THR A 302 5.45 -10.94 -13.93
N ASP A 303 6.66 -11.17 -14.44
CA ASP A 303 7.92 -10.88 -13.75
C ASP A 303 8.11 -9.37 -13.52
N THR A 304 7.65 -8.55 -14.48
CA THR A 304 7.60 -7.10 -14.34
C THR A 304 6.63 -6.67 -13.24
N LEU A 305 5.45 -7.30 -13.13
CA LEU A 305 4.48 -7.01 -12.05
C LEU A 305 5.03 -7.40 -10.68
N ALA A 306 5.68 -8.56 -10.57
CA ALA A 306 6.33 -9.00 -9.33
C ALA A 306 7.45 -8.01 -8.91
N SER A 307 8.29 -7.62 -9.87
CA SER A 307 9.34 -6.61 -9.64
C SER A 307 8.76 -5.26 -9.19
N MET A 308 7.68 -4.79 -9.84
CA MET A 308 7.00 -3.54 -9.48
C MET A 308 6.43 -3.58 -8.07
N LEU A 309 5.77 -4.68 -7.70
CA LEU A 309 5.25 -4.87 -6.36
C LEU A 309 6.38 -4.90 -5.33
N SER A 310 7.52 -5.54 -5.65
CA SER A 310 8.67 -5.65 -4.74
C SER A 310 9.31 -4.29 -4.51
N LEU A 311 9.47 -3.51 -5.58
CA LEU A 311 9.87 -2.10 -5.51
C LEU A 311 8.93 -1.24 -4.66
N SER A 312 7.61 -1.43 -4.79
CA SER A 312 6.62 -0.70 -4.00
C SER A 312 6.71 -1.02 -2.51
N VAL A 313 6.80 -2.32 -2.16
CA VAL A 313 6.94 -2.77 -0.78
C VAL A 313 8.27 -2.30 -0.18
N GLY A 314 9.39 -2.51 -0.88
CA GLY A 314 10.71 -2.08 -0.44
C GLY A 314 10.82 -0.57 -0.27
N GLY A 315 10.23 0.20 -1.18
CA GLY A 315 10.14 1.66 -1.08
C GLY A 315 9.33 2.12 0.13
N HIS A 316 8.15 1.54 0.35
CA HIS A 316 7.29 1.89 1.50
C HIS A 316 7.93 1.50 2.83
N PHE A 317 8.55 0.32 2.90
CA PHE A 317 9.26 -0.14 4.09
C PHE A 317 10.48 0.73 4.38
N GLY A 318 11.25 1.08 3.34
CA GLY A 318 12.36 2.02 3.44
C GLY A 318 11.92 3.38 3.96
N HIS A 319 10.81 3.91 3.45
CA HIS A 319 10.22 5.14 3.94
C HIS A 319 9.70 5.04 5.37
N LYS A 320 9.19 3.90 5.84
CA LYS A 320 8.77 3.75 7.23
C LYS A 320 9.95 3.66 8.19
N ILE A 321 11.00 2.91 7.84
CA ILE A 321 12.18 2.73 8.69
C ILE A 321 13.00 4.02 8.77
N LEU A 322 13.27 4.64 7.62
CA LEU A 322 14.11 5.84 7.55
C LEU A 322 13.30 7.12 7.78
N GLY A 323 11.97 7.03 7.70
CA GLY A 323 11.01 8.11 7.45
C GLY A 323 11.22 9.39 8.21
N PRO A 324 11.09 9.43 9.55
CA PRO A 324 11.11 10.70 10.26
C PRO A 324 12.44 11.43 10.12
N ARG A 325 13.57 10.69 10.20
CA ARG A 325 14.91 11.29 10.14
C ARG A 325 15.31 11.65 8.72
N LEU A 326 15.03 10.78 7.75
CA LEU A 326 15.32 11.06 6.35
C LEU A 326 14.42 12.17 5.81
N ALA A 327 13.14 12.19 6.18
CA ALA A 327 12.23 13.27 5.84
C ALA A 327 12.67 14.58 6.49
N ALA A 328 13.08 14.56 7.77
CA ALA A 328 13.64 15.74 8.44
C ALA A 328 14.91 16.24 7.72
N PHE A 329 15.83 15.34 7.37
CA PHE A 329 17.03 15.68 6.61
C PHE A 329 16.71 16.24 5.22
N GLN A 330 15.78 15.62 4.48
CA GLN A 330 15.36 16.10 3.17
C GLN A 330 14.63 17.45 3.27
N ALA A 331 13.78 17.63 4.28
CA ALA A 331 13.08 18.87 4.56
C ALA A 331 14.06 19.98 4.96
N GLU A 332 15.07 19.66 5.77
CA GLU A 332 16.14 20.58 6.14
C GLU A 332 16.98 20.97 4.92
N ALA A 333 17.39 20.00 4.09
CA ALA A 333 18.15 20.28 2.88
C ALA A 333 17.36 21.15 1.89
N ARG A 334 16.05 20.90 1.73
CA ARG A 334 15.15 21.75 0.94
C ARG A 334 15.01 23.14 1.56
N GLY A 335 14.75 23.22 2.86
CA GLY A 335 14.62 24.48 3.58
C GLY A 335 15.88 25.34 3.49
N ARG A 336 17.07 24.73 3.58
CA ARG A 336 18.35 25.43 3.35
C ARG A 336 18.49 25.91 1.90
N SER A 337 18.05 25.11 0.92
CA SER A 337 18.08 25.52 -0.49
C SER A 337 17.11 26.67 -0.81
N GLU A 338 15.92 26.66 -0.21
CA GLU A 338 14.90 27.70 -0.37
C GLU A 338 15.26 28.98 0.40
N LEU A 339 15.84 28.85 1.59
CA LEU A 339 16.37 29.99 2.33
C LEU A 339 17.53 30.62 1.55
N ALA A 340 18.45 29.82 1.01
CA ALA A 340 19.52 30.34 0.17
C ALA A 340 18.98 31.13 -1.03
N SER A 341 17.94 30.63 -1.72
CA SER A 341 17.32 31.34 -2.85
C SER A 341 16.60 32.63 -2.41
N ARG A 342 15.87 32.61 -1.29
CA ARG A 342 15.19 33.82 -0.76
C ARG A 342 16.14 34.87 -0.20
N TRP A 343 17.23 34.47 0.45
CA TRP A 343 18.26 35.40 0.91
C TRP A 343 18.92 36.12 -0.26
N THR A 344 19.13 35.42 -1.39
CA THR A 344 19.62 36.08 -2.62
C THR A 344 18.64 37.06 -3.24
N GLU A 345 17.33 36.95 -2.96
CA GLU A 345 16.29 37.86 -3.43
C GLU A 345 16.11 39.08 -2.52
N LEU A 346 16.16 38.90 -1.20
CA LEU A 346 15.85 39.92 -0.20
C LEU A 346 17.00 40.89 0.08
N ALA A 347 18.24 40.47 -0.09
CA ALA A 347 19.41 41.29 0.26
C ALA A 347 20.42 41.42 -0.90
N PRO A 348 20.04 42.03 -2.04
CA PRO A 348 20.96 42.27 -3.15
C PRO A 348 22.17 43.12 -2.74
N GLY A 349 22.05 43.97 -1.71
CA GLY A 349 23.12 44.84 -1.21
C GLY A 349 24.10 44.20 -0.20
N LEU A 350 23.77 43.07 0.43
CA LEU A 350 24.68 42.35 1.35
C LEU A 350 25.56 41.30 0.62
N ARG A 351 25.38 41.17 -0.70
CA ARG A 351 26.10 40.23 -1.57
C ARG A 351 27.64 40.30 -1.50
N PRO A 352 28.32 41.46 -1.37
CA PRO A 352 29.78 41.49 -1.33
C PRO A 352 30.36 41.08 0.03
N LEU A 353 29.61 41.23 1.13
CA LEU A 353 30.10 40.94 2.50
C LEU A 353 30.09 39.45 2.86
N MET A 354 29.22 38.66 2.24
CA MET A 354 29.15 37.21 2.49
C MET A 354 30.12 36.40 1.62
N ALA A 355 30.57 36.95 0.48
CA ALA A 355 31.55 36.29 -0.39
C ALA A 355 32.93 36.15 0.27
N THR A 356 33.21 36.96 1.30
CA THR A 356 34.46 36.94 2.07
C THR A 356 34.39 36.10 3.35
N ALA A 357 33.22 35.57 3.71
CA ALA A 357 32.99 34.83 4.96
C ALA A 357 32.78 33.31 4.77
N GLN A 358 33.11 32.76 3.59
CA GLN A 358 33.16 31.31 3.40
C GLN A 358 34.51 30.76 3.87
N PRO A 359 34.55 29.75 4.76
CA PRO A 359 35.77 28.99 5.01
C PRO A 359 36.18 28.26 3.72
N ALA A 360 37.43 28.43 3.31
CA ALA A 360 37.97 27.94 2.05
C ALA A 360 37.68 26.44 1.84
N PRO A 361 37.00 26.05 0.75
CA PRO A 361 37.05 24.70 0.22
C PRO A 361 38.06 24.66 -0.93
N GLY A 362 39.05 23.76 -0.81
CA GLY A 362 39.98 23.48 -1.89
C GLY A 362 39.27 23.09 -3.19
N GLY A 363 39.65 23.79 -4.27
CA GLY A 363 39.69 23.35 -5.67
C GLY A 363 38.43 22.74 -6.30
N MET A 364 37.76 23.50 -7.18
CA MET A 364 37.91 23.35 -8.63
C MET A 364 37.02 24.39 -9.33
N LEU A 365 37.66 25.18 -10.20
CA LEU A 365 37.10 26.30 -10.97
C LEU A 365 36.18 25.83 -12.10
N LEU A 366 35.06 26.53 -12.29
CA LEU A 366 34.59 26.98 -13.60
C LEU A 366 33.57 28.10 -13.42
N ALA A 367 33.95 29.29 -13.89
CA ALA A 367 33.17 30.52 -13.85
C ALA A 367 32.51 30.75 -15.21
N MET A 368 31.25 31.19 -15.26
CA MET A 368 30.69 32.04 -16.32
C MET A 368 29.47 32.84 -15.79
N SER A 369 29.21 33.97 -16.46
CA SER A 369 28.58 35.21 -15.98
C SER A 369 27.22 35.51 -16.67
N VAL A 370 26.45 36.48 -16.11
CA VAL A 370 25.29 37.24 -16.67
C VAL A 370 23.96 36.46 -16.77
N GLY A 371 22.75 36.89 -16.34
CA GLY A 371 22.14 38.15 -15.87
C GLY A 371 20.65 37.94 -15.50
N ASP A 372 19.97 38.97 -14.99
CA ASP A 372 18.77 38.97 -14.10
C ASP A 372 17.37 38.61 -14.67
N GLY A 373 16.48 38.09 -13.80
CA GLY A 373 15.00 38.06 -13.96
C GLY A 373 14.25 37.29 -12.85
N ARG A 374 13.29 37.93 -12.13
CA ARG A 374 12.62 37.50 -10.88
C ARG A 374 11.28 36.74 -11.06
N GLY A 375 10.93 35.86 -10.10
CA GLY A 375 9.56 35.41 -9.80
C GLY A 375 9.49 34.37 -8.66
N GLY A 376 8.76 34.66 -7.57
CA GLY A 376 8.74 33.86 -6.33
C GLY A 376 7.42 33.14 -6.02
N GLU A 377 7.50 32.02 -5.29
CA GLU A 377 6.36 31.27 -4.73
C GLU A 377 6.65 30.64 -3.33
N ALA A 378 5.58 30.37 -2.58
CA ALA A 378 5.52 30.15 -1.13
C ALA A 378 5.83 28.70 -0.67
N SER A 379 6.39 28.57 0.55
CA SER A 379 7.03 27.35 1.11
C SER A 379 6.36 26.84 2.40
N GLY A 380 6.64 25.57 2.74
CA GLY A 380 6.28 24.95 4.02
C GLY A 380 7.05 25.52 5.21
N GLY A 381 6.34 25.75 6.33
CA GLY A 381 6.87 26.25 7.59
C GLY A 381 6.09 25.68 8.79
N ASP A 382 6.62 25.92 9.98
CA ASP A 382 6.05 25.62 11.32
C ASP A 382 4.49 25.65 11.33
N PRO A 383 3.81 24.53 11.68
CA PRO A 383 2.34 24.44 11.75
C PRO A 383 1.69 25.58 12.53
N SER A 384 2.29 25.97 13.66
CA SER A 384 1.80 27.07 14.49
C SER A 384 1.93 28.42 13.77
N ARG A 385 2.93 28.60 12.90
CA ARG A 385 3.03 29.79 12.04
C ARG A 385 2.00 29.78 10.92
N ALA A 386 1.71 28.62 10.32
CA ALA A 386 0.67 28.50 9.30
C ALA A 386 -0.70 28.87 9.87
N ILE A 387 -1.05 28.33 11.04
CA ILE A 387 -2.30 28.68 11.75
C ILE A 387 -2.31 30.14 12.18
N ARG A 388 -1.18 30.69 12.64
CA ARG A 388 -1.07 32.11 12.98
C ARG A 388 -1.30 33.02 11.77
N ASN A 389 -0.72 32.70 10.61
CA ASN A 389 -0.89 33.46 9.39
C ASN A 389 -2.34 33.39 8.89
N LEU A 390 -2.92 32.18 8.87
CA LEU A 390 -4.34 31.99 8.54
C LEU A 390 -5.25 32.74 9.52
N ARG A 391 -4.90 32.79 10.82
CA ARG A 391 -5.63 33.57 11.81
C ARG A 391 -5.52 35.08 11.55
N ILE A 392 -4.36 35.58 11.13
CA ILE A 392 -4.21 37.00 10.73
C ILE A 392 -5.11 37.30 9.53
N ASP A 393 -5.10 36.44 8.51
CA ASP A 393 -5.95 36.60 7.32
C ASP A 393 -7.44 36.51 7.66
N LEU A 394 -7.81 35.65 8.61
CA LEU A 394 -9.18 35.46 9.09
C LEU A 394 -9.66 36.60 10.01
N SER A 395 -8.78 37.19 10.81
CA SER A 395 -9.10 38.29 11.73
C SER A 395 -9.04 39.67 11.09
N SER A 396 -8.48 39.79 9.87
CA SER A 396 -8.48 41.02 9.09
C SER A 396 -9.92 41.45 8.77
N LYS A 397 -10.39 42.51 9.44
CA LYS A 397 -11.72 43.11 9.20
C LYS A 397 -11.84 43.71 7.81
N ASP A 398 -10.71 44.05 7.20
CA ASP A 398 -10.63 44.66 5.86
C ASP A 398 -10.59 43.61 4.74
N ALA A 399 -10.40 42.32 5.07
CA ALA A 399 -10.39 41.25 4.09
C ALA A 399 -11.80 41.00 3.55
N LYS A 400 -11.92 40.94 2.21
CA LYS A 400 -13.19 40.62 1.53
C LYS A 400 -13.73 39.26 2.02
N PRO A 401 -15.05 39.09 2.20
CA PRO A 401 -15.64 37.83 2.66
C PRO A 401 -15.18 36.59 1.90
N LYS A 402 -14.98 36.71 0.57
CA LYS A 402 -14.48 35.61 -0.27
C LYS A 402 -13.05 35.17 0.10
N ALA A 403 -12.18 36.11 0.45
CA ALA A 403 -10.81 35.81 0.88
C ALA A 403 -10.81 35.13 2.25
N ARG A 404 -11.65 35.60 3.17
CA ARG A 404 -11.81 35.02 4.51
C ARG A 404 -12.39 33.59 4.46
N ARG A 405 -13.37 33.34 3.57
CA ARG A 405 -13.86 31.97 3.31
C ARG A 405 -12.79 31.04 2.74
N LYS A 406 -11.92 31.54 1.86
CA LYS A 406 -10.78 30.76 1.36
C LYS A 406 -9.81 30.42 2.51
N ALA A 407 -9.46 31.39 3.34
CA ALA A 407 -8.61 31.17 4.51
C ALA A 407 -9.22 30.18 5.52
N LEU A 408 -10.56 30.16 5.65
CA LEU A 408 -11.28 29.16 6.47
C LEU A 408 -11.12 27.75 5.92
N GLU A 409 -11.27 27.60 4.60
CA GLU A 409 -11.11 26.31 3.92
C GLU A 409 -9.65 25.83 4.00
N ASP A 410 -8.69 26.75 3.83
CA ASP A 410 -7.27 26.47 3.99
C ASP A 410 -6.93 26.07 5.44
N LEU A 411 -7.54 26.72 6.45
CA LEU A 411 -7.41 26.35 7.86
C LEU A 411 -8.00 24.97 8.15
N LYS A 412 -9.20 24.67 7.64
CA LYS A 412 -9.80 23.33 7.77
C LYS A 412 -8.91 22.26 7.15
N ASN A 413 -8.43 22.48 5.92
CA ASN A 413 -7.57 21.53 5.23
C ASN A 413 -6.23 21.36 5.96
N HIS A 414 -5.68 22.44 6.52
CA HIS A 414 -4.49 22.37 7.35
C HIS A 414 -4.74 21.52 8.60
N LEU A 415 -5.81 21.79 9.35
CA LEU A 415 -6.16 21.03 10.55
C LEU A 415 -6.47 19.55 10.25
N MET A 416 -7.09 19.25 9.10
CA MET A 416 -7.40 17.90 8.65
C MET A 416 -6.19 17.10 8.14
N THR A 417 -5.12 17.79 7.71
CA THR A 417 -3.89 17.15 7.19
C THR A 417 -2.83 16.97 8.26
N GLN A 418 -2.89 17.74 9.35
CA GLN A 418 -2.07 17.56 10.54
C GLN A 418 -2.56 16.34 11.35
N LEU A 419 -1.63 15.55 11.91
CA LEU A 419 -1.94 14.33 12.65
C LEU A 419 -2.70 14.62 13.97
N HIS A 420 -3.56 13.69 14.40
CA HIS A 420 -4.15 13.70 15.74
C HIS A 420 -3.07 13.88 16.82
N GLY A 421 -3.23 14.91 17.67
CA GLY A 421 -2.31 15.22 18.77
C GLY A 421 -1.35 16.39 18.54
N ASP A 422 -1.44 17.11 17.42
CA ASP A 422 -0.73 18.37 17.24
C ASP A 422 -1.21 19.43 18.26
N PRO A 423 -0.30 20.04 19.05
CA PRO A 423 -0.65 21.11 19.99
C PRO A 423 -1.30 22.34 19.33
N SER A 424 -1.25 22.47 18.01
CA SER A 424 -1.89 23.56 17.27
C SER A 424 -3.39 23.36 17.02
N ILE A 425 -3.94 22.15 17.22
CA ILE A 425 -5.36 21.84 17.01
C ILE A 425 -6.27 22.70 17.90
N PRO A 426 -6.03 22.82 19.23
CA PRO A 426 -6.79 23.74 20.08
C PRO A 426 -6.71 25.20 19.63
N GLU A 427 -5.57 25.65 19.11
CA GLU A 427 -5.41 27.02 18.60
C GLU A 427 -6.25 27.25 17.33
N GLY A 428 -6.29 26.26 16.43
CA GLY A 428 -7.13 26.28 15.24
C GLY A 428 -8.62 26.24 15.57
N ALA A 429 -9.03 25.39 16.52
CA ALA A 429 -10.41 25.32 17.01
C ALA A 429 -10.84 26.65 17.64
N LYS A 430 -9.96 27.26 18.44
CA LYS A 430 -10.18 28.60 19.01
C LYS A 430 -10.34 29.66 17.92
N ALA A 431 -9.50 29.65 16.89
CA ALA A 431 -9.63 30.58 15.77
C ALA A 431 -10.96 30.41 15.02
N LEU A 432 -11.46 29.18 14.85
CA LEU A 432 -12.79 28.93 14.28
C LEU A 432 -13.91 29.44 15.18
N ARG A 433 -13.82 29.22 16.50
CA ARG A 433 -14.83 29.72 17.46
C ARG A 433 -14.88 31.25 17.49
N GLU A 434 -13.74 31.93 17.43
CA GLU A 434 -13.69 33.41 17.38
C GLU A 434 -14.46 33.98 16.18
N LEU A 435 -14.60 33.21 15.09
CA LEU A 435 -15.37 33.59 13.90
C LEU A 435 -16.86 33.31 14.01
N PHE A 436 -17.33 32.69 15.11
CA PHE A 436 -18.76 32.46 15.31
C PHE A 436 -19.54 33.77 15.47
N GLU A 437 -18.88 34.85 15.89
CA GLU A 437 -19.45 36.19 16.04
C GLU A 437 -19.19 37.09 14.82
N ASP A 438 -18.78 36.53 13.68
CA ASP A 438 -18.48 37.34 12.49
C ASP A 438 -19.69 38.13 11.99
N ARG A 439 -19.42 39.31 11.43
CA ARG A 439 -20.44 40.17 10.81
C ARG A 439 -20.94 39.60 9.49
N ASP A 440 -20.10 38.86 8.76
CA ASP A 440 -20.49 38.16 7.55
C ASP A 440 -21.08 36.79 7.92
N GLU A 441 -22.38 36.62 7.63
CA GLU A 441 -23.13 35.41 7.99
C GLU A 441 -22.56 34.14 7.34
N ALA A 442 -22.00 34.25 6.13
CA ALA A 442 -21.45 33.10 5.42
C ALA A 442 -20.09 32.67 6.00
N VAL A 443 -19.29 33.61 6.50
CA VAL A 443 -18.05 33.31 7.23
C VAL A 443 -18.38 32.65 8.57
N ALA A 444 -19.32 33.20 9.35
CA ALA A 444 -19.74 32.62 10.62
C ALA A 444 -20.31 31.19 10.43
N ALA A 445 -21.18 31.00 9.43
CA ALA A 445 -21.74 29.69 9.10
C ALA A 445 -20.68 28.65 8.73
N ALA A 446 -19.71 29.01 7.89
CA ALA A 446 -18.62 28.12 7.50
C ALA A 446 -17.72 27.75 8.69
N ALA A 447 -17.44 28.71 9.57
CA ALA A 447 -16.65 28.47 10.77
C ALA A 447 -17.32 27.46 11.72
N MET A 448 -18.64 27.60 11.95
CA MET A 448 -19.42 26.65 12.78
C MET A 448 -19.43 25.24 12.18
N GLU A 449 -19.63 25.13 10.87
CA GLU A 449 -19.62 23.85 10.16
C GLU A 449 -18.26 23.15 10.27
N HIS A 450 -17.16 23.89 10.07
CA HIS A 450 -15.81 23.33 10.18
C HIS A 450 -15.48 22.94 11.63
N TYR A 451 -15.89 23.73 12.62
CA TYR A 451 -15.71 23.41 14.03
C TYR A 451 -16.41 22.10 14.42
N GLY A 452 -17.69 21.95 14.06
CA GLY A 452 -18.44 20.71 14.33
C GLY A 452 -17.86 19.50 13.58
N THR A 453 -17.46 19.69 12.32
CA THR A 453 -16.87 18.61 11.50
C THR A 453 -15.56 18.11 12.10
N LEU A 454 -14.67 19.02 12.50
CA LEU A 454 -13.38 18.65 13.09
C LEU A 454 -13.58 17.85 14.40
N PHE A 455 -14.52 18.27 15.24
CA PHE A 455 -14.82 17.53 16.47
C PHE A 455 -15.38 16.13 16.20
N LEU A 456 -16.33 16.02 15.27
CA LEU A 456 -16.94 14.75 14.88
C LEU A 456 -15.92 13.74 14.32
N VAL A 457 -14.87 14.22 13.65
CA VAL A 457 -13.78 13.39 13.12
C VAL A 457 -12.75 13.01 14.22
N GLY A 458 -13.01 13.36 15.48
CA GLY A 458 -12.21 12.91 16.62
C GLY A 458 -11.01 13.78 16.95
N TYR A 459 -11.00 15.05 16.51
CA TYR A 459 -9.98 15.99 16.93
C TYR A 459 -10.25 16.49 18.36
N ASP A 460 -9.24 16.36 19.23
CA ASP A 460 -9.31 16.85 20.61
C ASP A 460 -9.01 18.35 20.66
N PHE A 461 -10.05 19.15 20.91
CA PHE A 461 -9.91 20.60 21.12
C PHE A 461 -9.48 20.96 22.55
N GLY A 462 -9.50 19.98 23.46
CA GLY A 462 -9.44 20.19 24.90
C GLY A 462 -10.81 20.56 25.49
N ALA A 463 -11.08 20.06 26.70
CA ALA A 463 -12.36 20.24 27.38
C ALA A 463 -12.73 21.71 27.67
N ALA A 464 -11.74 22.61 27.75
CA ALA A 464 -11.98 24.04 27.93
C ALA A 464 -12.53 24.68 26.65
N GLU A 465 -11.90 24.43 25.50
CA GLU A 465 -12.32 24.99 24.22
C GLU A 465 -13.65 24.39 23.77
N LEU A 466 -13.86 23.07 23.95
CA LEU A 466 -15.13 22.43 23.63
C LEU A 466 -16.32 23.05 24.38
N ARG A 467 -16.18 23.28 25.69
CA ARG A 467 -17.22 23.93 26.51
C ARG A 467 -17.48 25.38 26.06
N GLN A 468 -16.44 26.10 25.65
CA GLN A 468 -16.59 27.46 25.13
C GLN A 468 -17.28 27.48 23.76
N GLY A 469 -16.92 26.55 22.87
CA GLY A 469 -17.57 26.38 21.56
C GLY A 469 -19.03 26.01 21.69
N HIS A 470 -19.37 25.05 22.56
CA HIS A 470 -20.74 24.63 22.82
C HIS A 470 -21.61 25.81 23.31
N ARG A 471 -21.18 26.51 24.36
CA ARG A 471 -21.91 27.68 24.89
C ARG A 471 -22.09 28.78 23.86
N ALA A 472 -21.09 29.01 23.01
CA ALA A 472 -21.18 30.01 21.94
C ALA A 472 -22.23 29.61 20.89
N LEU A 473 -22.29 28.32 20.52
CA LEU A 473 -23.29 27.82 19.58
C LEU A 473 -24.71 27.83 20.16
N GLU A 474 -24.90 27.48 21.44
CA GLU A 474 -26.19 27.59 22.13
C GLU A 474 -26.70 29.04 22.13
N LYS A 475 -25.82 29.99 22.50
CA LYS A 475 -26.14 31.41 22.45
C LYS A 475 -26.57 31.85 21.04
N ILE A 476 -25.89 31.38 19.99
CA ILE A 476 -26.24 31.71 18.60
C ILE A 476 -27.57 31.06 18.19
N ARG A 477 -27.83 29.81 18.58
CA ARG A 477 -29.08 29.09 18.29
C ARG A 477 -30.28 29.82 18.91
N ASP A 478 -30.13 30.28 20.15
CA ASP A 478 -31.23 30.84 20.96
C ASP A 478 -31.45 32.36 20.73
N ASP A 479 -30.53 33.04 20.03
CA ASP A 479 -30.67 34.46 19.70
C ASP A 479 -31.65 34.70 18.54
N ALA A 480 -32.89 35.05 18.89
CA ALA A 480 -33.96 35.36 17.93
C ALA A 480 -33.64 36.55 17.00
N GLY A 481 -32.67 37.41 17.36
CA GLY A 481 -32.21 38.53 16.54
C GLY A 481 -31.28 38.14 15.39
N LEU A 482 -30.78 36.90 15.36
CA LEU A 482 -29.89 36.40 14.30
C LEU A 482 -30.67 35.76 13.14
N ALA A 483 -30.11 35.86 11.94
CA ALA A 483 -30.66 35.24 10.75
C ALA A 483 -30.86 33.72 10.93
N ALA A 484 -31.98 33.21 10.42
CA ALA A 484 -32.36 31.79 10.57
C ALA A 484 -31.30 30.83 10.02
N ALA A 485 -30.60 31.21 8.94
CA ALA A 485 -29.52 30.40 8.36
C ALA A 485 -28.34 30.22 9.34
N ARG A 486 -28.00 31.27 10.10
CA ARG A 486 -26.94 31.23 11.13
C ARG A 486 -27.34 30.33 12.30
N ARG A 487 -28.59 30.46 12.77
CA ARG A 487 -29.17 29.61 13.83
C ARG A 487 -29.16 28.13 13.43
N LYS A 488 -29.60 27.81 12.21
CA LYS A 488 -29.60 26.44 11.68
C LYS A 488 -28.18 25.83 11.58
N LYS A 489 -27.18 26.64 11.27
CA LYS A 489 -25.78 26.20 11.23
C LYS A 489 -25.20 25.98 12.63
N ALA A 490 -25.60 26.80 13.60
CA ALA A 490 -25.25 26.58 15.00
C ALA A 490 -25.88 25.28 15.55
N GLU A 491 -27.15 25.04 15.23
CA GLU A 491 -27.86 23.78 15.56
C GLU A 491 -27.15 22.56 14.97
N LEU A 492 -26.79 22.58 13.69
CA LEU A 492 -26.05 21.49 13.05
C LEU A 492 -24.69 21.23 13.73
N ALA A 493 -23.97 22.28 14.08
CA ALA A 493 -22.69 22.17 14.76
C ALA A 493 -22.84 21.62 16.19
N LEU A 494 -23.90 22.00 16.91
CA LEU A 494 -24.26 21.43 18.21
C LEU A 494 -24.53 19.93 18.09
N THR A 495 -25.32 19.49 17.11
CA THR A 495 -25.57 18.07 16.87
C THR A 495 -24.27 17.29 16.65
N TYR A 496 -23.31 17.86 15.92
CA TYR A 496 -22.00 17.22 15.73
C TYR A 496 -21.16 17.16 17.01
N ILE A 497 -21.25 18.19 17.86
CA ILE A 497 -20.55 18.22 19.15
C ILE A 497 -21.19 17.24 20.14
N GLU A 498 -22.51 17.26 20.29
CA GLU A 498 -23.25 16.34 21.17
C GLU A 498 -22.99 14.88 20.78
N GLY A 499 -23.12 14.54 19.49
CA GLY A 499 -22.80 13.20 19.00
C GLY A 499 -21.35 12.80 19.24
N GLY A 500 -20.39 13.72 19.11
CA GLY A 500 -18.99 13.46 19.45
C GLY A 500 -18.73 13.30 20.96
N MET A 501 -19.46 14.02 21.81
CA MET A 501 -19.36 13.91 23.28
C MET A 501 -19.93 12.57 23.76
N GLU A 502 -21.08 12.17 23.23
CA GLU A 502 -21.68 10.85 23.51
C GLU A 502 -20.73 9.72 23.14
N LEU A 503 -20.07 9.80 21.97
CA LEU A 503 -19.06 8.84 21.56
C LEU A 503 -17.86 8.79 22.53
N ASN A 504 -17.43 9.94 23.04
CA ASN A 504 -16.31 10.04 23.98
C ASN A 504 -16.68 9.51 25.38
N ASP A 505 -17.87 9.81 25.88
CA ASP A 505 -18.35 9.31 27.17
C ASP A 505 -18.66 7.81 27.11
N TYR A 506 -19.13 7.30 25.97
CA TYR A 506 -19.25 5.87 25.72
C TYR A 506 -17.89 5.16 25.79
N ALA A 507 -16.82 5.78 25.24
CA ALA A 507 -15.46 5.24 25.33
C ALA A 507 -14.90 5.24 26.78
N LYS A 508 -15.39 6.12 27.66
CA LYS A 508 -15.00 6.15 29.09
C LYS A 508 -15.76 5.14 29.95
N LEU A 509 -17.01 4.84 29.63
CA LEU A 509 -17.87 3.92 30.38
C LEU A 509 -17.53 2.44 30.14
N TYR A 510 -16.88 2.14 29.02
CA TYR A 510 -16.44 0.79 28.66
C TYR A 510 -14.92 0.74 28.45
N PRO A 511 -14.10 0.95 29.50
CA PRO A 511 -12.68 0.68 29.40
C PRO A 511 -12.52 -0.82 29.11
N LEU A 512 -11.77 -1.17 28.07
CA LEU A 512 -11.52 -2.57 27.71
C LEU A 512 -10.97 -3.34 28.92
N PRO A 513 -11.40 -4.60 29.16
CA PRO A 513 -10.87 -5.40 30.25
C PRO A 513 -9.37 -5.61 30.07
N SER A 514 -8.58 -5.17 31.05
CA SER A 514 -7.15 -5.44 31.10
C SER A 514 -6.91 -6.89 31.47
N THR A 515 -6.66 -7.76 30.50
CA THR A 515 -6.10 -9.09 30.77
C THR A 515 -4.66 -9.15 30.27
N GLN A 516 -3.78 -9.24 31.28
CA GLN A 516 -2.33 -9.50 31.32
C GLN A 516 -1.33 -8.33 31.12
N PRO A 517 -0.32 -8.22 32.01
CA PRO A 517 0.73 -7.23 31.92
C PRO A 517 1.80 -7.70 30.92
N LEU A 518 1.88 -7.03 29.77
CA LEU A 518 3.11 -6.95 28.98
C LEU A 518 3.82 -5.63 29.33
N PRO A 519 5.16 -5.58 29.27
CA PRO A 519 5.95 -4.44 29.72
C PRO A 519 5.56 -3.15 28.97
N GLU A 520 5.60 -2.01 29.69
CA GLU A 520 5.25 -0.67 29.21
C GLU A 520 6.08 -0.18 27.98
N PRO A 521 5.77 0.97 27.35
CA PRO A 521 4.63 1.17 26.44
C PRO A 521 5.07 1.84 25.12
N ARG A 522 4.66 1.33 23.93
CA ARG A 522 4.85 2.08 22.66
C ARG A 522 3.74 1.88 21.62
N ALA A 523 2.48 1.78 22.03
CA ALA A 523 1.37 1.94 21.09
C ALA A 523 0.54 3.19 21.45
N PRO A 524 0.34 4.15 20.54
CA PRO A 524 -0.46 5.33 20.80
C PRO A 524 -1.94 4.97 20.91
N ARG A 525 -2.63 5.59 21.87
CA ARG A 525 -4.09 5.51 22.11
C ARG A 525 -4.95 5.66 20.83
N ALA A 526 -4.43 6.29 19.78
CA ALA A 526 -5.11 6.49 18.49
C ALA A 526 -5.55 5.18 17.79
N ILE A 527 -4.76 4.11 17.88
CA ILE A 527 -5.09 2.82 17.23
C ILE A 527 -6.28 2.14 17.92
N GLN A 528 -6.46 2.38 19.21
CA GLN A 528 -7.57 1.82 20.00
C GLN A 528 -8.87 2.59 19.76
N VAL A 529 -8.79 3.92 19.62
CA VAL A 529 -9.94 4.78 19.28
C VAL A 529 -10.44 4.51 17.87
N GLU A 530 -9.54 4.30 16.90
CA GLU A 530 -9.92 4.01 15.52
C GLU A 530 -10.62 2.65 15.38
N ARG A 531 -10.18 1.61 16.12
CA ARG A 531 -10.91 0.34 16.21
C ARG A 531 -12.28 0.47 16.87
N LEU A 532 -12.39 1.26 17.94
CA LEU A 532 -13.68 1.56 18.60
C LEU A 532 -14.64 2.30 17.68
N PHE A 533 -14.16 3.33 16.98
CA PHE A 533 -14.92 4.08 15.98
C PHE A 533 -15.39 3.15 14.86
N GLN A 534 -14.55 2.19 14.49
CA GLN A 534 -14.91 1.19 13.51
C GLN A 534 -16.02 0.24 14.00
N MET A 535 -16.05 -0.17 15.26
CA MET A 535 -17.09 -1.07 15.77
C MET A 535 -18.44 -0.37 16.08
N VAL A 536 -18.41 0.87 16.59
CA VAL A 536 -19.60 1.57 17.10
C VAL A 536 -20.38 2.31 16.01
N LEU A 537 -19.67 2.86 15.01
CA LEU A 537 -20.26 3.66 13.95
C LEU A 537 -21.29 2.88 13.09
N PRO A 538 -21.08 1.61 12.70
CA PRO A 538 -22.11 0.82 12.02
C PRO A 538 -23.40 0.70 12.84
N THR A 539 -23.29 0.43 14.15
CA THR A 539 -24.45 0.26 15.03
C THR A 539 -25.24 1.55 15.19
N GLN A 540 -24.57 2.71 15.28
CA GLN A 540 -25.24 4.02 15.38
C GLN A 540 -25.90 4.43 14.06
N LEU A 541 -25.21 4.23 12.93
CA LEU A 541 -25.78 4.45 11.60
C LEU A 541 -26.99 3.54 11.36
N ARG A 542 -26.99 2.31 11.89
CA ARG A 542 -28.13 1.39 11.86
C ARG A 542 -29.27 1.84 12.76
N LYS A 543 -29.02 2.30 13.98
CA LYS A 543 -30.07 2.85 14.86
C LYS A 543 -30.78 4.01 14.19
N MET A 544 -30.02 4.92 13.60
CA MET A 544 -30.55 6.07 12.85
C MET A 544 -31.28 5.65 11.54
N PHE A 545 -30.94 4.49 10.97
CA PHE A 545 -31.66 3.87 9.86
C PHE A 545 -32.96 3.18 10.27
N LEU A 546 -33.03 2.63 11.49
CA LEU A 546 -34.19 1.90 12.02
C LEU A 546 -35.12 2.76 12.87
N ASP A 547 -34.75 4.02 13.13
CA ASP A 547 -35.54 4.97 13.90
C ASP A 547 -36.72 5.47 13.05
N PRO A 548 -37.98 5.13 13.40
CA PRO A 548 -39.15 5.54 12.65
C PRO A 548 -39.43 7.05 12.74
N GLU A 549 -38.80 7.76 13.68
CA GLU A 549 -38.96 9.21 13.87
C GLU A 549 -37.86 10.03 13.17
N ALA A 550 -36.85 9.38 12.58
CA ALA A 550 -35.73 10.08 11.94
C ALA A 550 -36.17 10.78 10.63
N PRO A 551 -35.69 12.02 10.37
CA PRO A 551 -35.96 12.71 9.12
C PRO A 551 -35.44 11.92 7.91
N GLU A 552 -36.23 11.83 6.83
CA GLU A 552 -35.90 11.03 5.64
C GLU A 552 -34.51 11.33 5.04
N THR A 553 -34.07 12.60 5.13
CA THR A 553 -32.74 13.02 4.67
C THR A 553 -31.60 12.50 5.55
N ALA A 554 -31.82 12.39 6.86
CA ALA A 554 -30.87 11.80 7.80
C ALA A 554 -30.78 10.29 7.61
N VAL A 555 -31.92 9.63 7.39
CA VAL A 555 -31.98 8.20 7.05
C VAL A 555 -31.21 7.90 5.76
N ARG A 556 -31.41 8.67 4.69
CA ARG A 556 -30.67 8.49 3.42
C ARG A 556 -29.16 8.74 3.55
N GLN A 557 -28.75 9.73 4.35
CA GLN A 557 -27.33 9.98 4.60
C GLN A 557 -26.69 8.89 5.48
N ALA A 558 -27.43 8.37 6.46
CA ALA A 558 -27.01 7.24 7.28
C ALA A 558 -26.79 5.99 6.42
N GLN A 559 -27.72 5.70 5.50
CA GLN A 559 -27.65 4.58 4.56
C GLN A 559 -26.42 4.66 3.64
N LEU A 560 -26.19 5.82 3.02
CA LEU A 560 -25.02 6.02 2.15
C LEU A 560 -23.70 5.84 2.91
N ARG A 561 -23.63 6.35 4.14
CA ARG A 561 -22.43 6.22 4.99
C ARG A 561 -22.24 4.79 5.48
N TYR A 562 -23.31 4.09 5.85
CA TYR A 562 -23.27 2.68 6.25
C TYR A 562 -22.75 1.78 5.12
N LEU A 563 -23.32 1.93 3.91
CA LEU A 563 -22.91 1.17 2.74
C LEU A 563 -21.46 1.48 2.32
N THR A 564 -21.04 2.74 2.42
CA THR A 564 -19.65 3.14 2.15
C THR A 564 -18.69 2.49 3.16
N LEU A 565 -19.08 2.43 4.43
CA LEU A 565 -18.31 1.73 5.48
C LEU A 565 -18.18 0.24 5.16
N MET A 566 -19.30 -0.43 4.84
CA MET A 566 -19.35 -1.87 4.52
C MET A 566 -18.58 -2.23 3.24
N ARG A 567 -18.48 -1.29 2.29
CA ARG A 567 -17.69 -1.48 1.07
C ARG A 567 -16.19 -1.58 1.33
N SER A 568 -15.71 -0.93 2.38
CA SER A 568 -14.29 -0.77 2.71
C SER A 568 -13.70 -1.80 3.68
N ARG A 569 -14.49 -2.77 4.17
CA ARG A 569 -14.08 -3.70 5.25
C ARG A 569 -13.96 -5.17 4.82
N PRO A 570 -13.06 -5.93 5.49
CA PRO A 570 -13.12 -7.39 5.54
C PRO A 570 -14.48 -7.86 6.09
N VAL A 571 -15.02 -8.93 5.53
CA VAL A 571 -16.38 -9.44 5.81
C VAL A 571 -16.52 -9.78 7.30
N ASP A 572 -15.58 -10.52 7.85
CA ASP A 572 -15.46 -10.93 9.25
C ASP A 572 -15.60 -9.77 10.26
N LEU A 573 -14.92 -8.64 10.04
CA LEU A 573 -14.98 -7.46 10.93
C LEU A 573 -16.23 -6.59 10.75
N ALA A 574 -16.92 -6.74 9.62
CA ALA A 574 -18.14 -5.99 9.35
C ALA A 574 -19.32 -6.55 10.15
N PHE A 575 -19.34 -7.86 10.40
CA PHE A 575 -20.47 -8.59 10.99
C PHE A 575 -20.29 -8.96 12.47
N GLU A 576 -19.12 -8.72 13.07
CA GLU A 576 -18.81 -9.10 14.46
C GLU A 576 -19.73 -8.38 15.48
N ALA A 577 -20.03 -7.10 15.26
CA ALA A 577 -20.95 -6.34 16.11
C ALA A 577 -22.40 -6.85 16.00
N GLU A 578 -22.80 -7.34 14.83
CA GLU A 578 -24.14 -7.86 14.55
C GLU A 578 -24.34 -9.27 15.16
N LEU A 579 -23.30 -10.11 15.10
CA LEU A 579 -23.24 -11.39 15.81
C LEU A 579 -23.33 -11.22 17.34
N LEU A 580 -22.70 -10.18 17.89
CA LEU A 580 -22.69 -9.91 19.33
C LEU A 580 -24.04 -9.41 19.86
N GLU A 581 -24.80 -8.69 19.03
CA GLU A 581 -26.16 -8.24 19.35
C GLU A 581 -27.20 -9.37 19.22
N LEU A 582 -27.04 -10.27 18.24
CA LEU A 582 -27.83 -11.50 18.13
C LEU A 582 -27.65 -12.40 19.37
N LYS A 583 -26.40 -12.59 19.83
CA LYS A 583 -26.10 -13.34 21.06
C LYS A 583 -26.79 -12.76 22.31
N ARG A 584 -26.94 -11.43 22.39
CA ARG A 584 -27.68 -10.78 23.49
C ARG A 584 -29.19 -10.99 23.40
N ARG A 585 -29.76 -10.87 22.19
CA ARG A 585 -31.22 -10.98 21.98
C ARG A 585 -31.75 -12.38 22.22
N PHE A 586 -30.95 -13.40 21.95
CA PHE A 586 -31.36 -14.80 22.06
C PHE A 586 -30.91 -15.50 23.36
N GLY A 587 -30.37 -14.75 24.32
CA GLY A 587 -30.30 -15.15 25.73
C GLY A 587 -29.50 -16.43 26.01
N ALA A 588 -28.26 -16.55 25.53
CA ALA A 588 -27.38 -17.63 25.97
C ALA A 588 -26.89 -17.37 27.41
N ALA A 589 -27.35 -18.18 28.38
CA ALA A 589 -26.75 -18.22 29.71
C ALA A 589 -25.30 -18.74 29.62
N PRO A 590 -24.36 -18.27 30.46
CA PRO A 590 -22.98 -18.72 30.41
C PRO A 590 -22.91 -20.23 30.73
N GLY A 591 -22.52 -21.05 29.75
CA GLY A 591 -22.23 -22.48 29.95
C GLY A 591 -23.11 -23.50 29.23
N GLN A 592 -24.10 -23.10 28.42
CA GLN A 592 -24.83 -24.06 27.57
C GLN A 592 -24.22 -24.14 26.16
N ASN A 593 -23.69 -25.32 25.81
CA ASN A 593 -23.33 -25.68 24.43
C ASN A 593 -24.60 -25.99 23.63
N PHE A 594 -25.23 -24.93 23.09
CA PHE A 594 -26.12 -25.07 21.94
C PHE A 594 -25.28 -25.24 20.68
N ASN A 595 -25.72 -26.07 19.73
CA ASN A 595 -25.11 -26.14 18.41
C ASN A 595 -25.49 -24.86 17.63
N LEU A 596 -24.72 -23.79 17.89
CA LEU A 596 -24.96 -22.40 17.46
C LEU A 596 -24.97 -22.23 15.93
N GLU A 597 -24.23 -23.06 15.20
CA GLU A 597 -23.98 -22.85 13.76
C GLU A 597 -25.25 -22.94 12.89
N THR A 598 -26.22 -23.77 13.27
CA THR A 598 -27.44 -23.99 12.47
C THR A 598 -28.50 -22.92 12.72
N LEU A 599 -28.71 -22.53 13.98
CA LEU A 599 -29.73 -21.54 14.35
C LEU A 599 -29.28 -20.11 14.04
N GLU A 600 -27.98 -19.81 14.19
CA GLU A 600 -27.39 -18.51 13.82
C GLU A 600 -27.38 -18.31 12.30
N ALA A 601 -27.12 -19.36 11.52
CA ALA A 601 -27.19 -19.30 10.06
C ALA A 601 -28.62 -19.12 9.54
N GLN A 602 -29.61 -19.83 10.10
CA GLN A 602 -31.02 -19.68 9.69
C GLN A 602 -31.59 -18.29 10.02
N ASN A 603 -31.30 -17.75 11.21
CA ASN A 603 -31.79 -16.43 11.61
C ASN A 603 -31.07 -15.29 10.86
N ALA A 604 -29.77 -15.44 10.60
CA ALA A 604 -29.04 -14.52 9.72
C ALA A 604 -29.62 -14.56 8.30
N ALA A 605 -29.86 -15.76 7.74
CA ALA A 605 -30.46 -15.92 6.41
C ALA A 605 -31.82 -15.23 6.30
N SER A 606 -32.71 -15.41 7.28
CA SER A 606 -34.03 -14.76 7.29
C SER A 606 -33.93 -13.23 7.36
N ALA A 607 -33.05 -12.69 8.20
CA ALA A 607 -32.81 -11.24 8.27
C ALA A 607 -32.23 -10.68 6.96
N PHE A 608 -31.37 -11.45 6.28
CA PHE A 608 -30.79 -11.08 4.99
C PHE A 608 -31.81 -11.14 3.84
N VAL A 609 -32.70 -12.13 3.83
CA VAL A 609 -33.80 -12.22 2.86
C VAL A 609 -34.77 -11.06 3.04
N GLU A 610 -35.11 -10.69 4.28
CA GLU A 610 -35.98 -9.53 4.55
C GLU A 610 -35.30 -8.22 4.10
N LEU A 611 -34.01 -8.05 4.35
CA LEU A 611 -33.22 -6.89 3.92
C LEU A 611 -33.16 -6.78 2.38
N ALA A 612 -32.90 -7.89 1.69
CA ALA A 612 -32.85 -7.95 0.22
C ALA A 612 -34.22 -7.71 -0.42
N GLN A 613 -35.30 -8.23 0.17
CA GLN A 613 -36.67 -7.99 -0.28
C GLN A 613 -37.06 -6.52 -0.13
N ARG A 614 -36.67 -5.86 0.97
CA ARG A 614 -36.87 -4.41 1.14
C ARG A 614 -36.06 -3.60 0.13
N PHE A 615 -34.80 -3.98 -0.14
CA PHE A 615 -33.99 -3.33 -1.19
C PHE A 615 -34.57 -3.50 -2.61
N SER A 616 -35.34 -4.55 -2.89
CA SER A 616 -36.00 -4.73 -4.20
C SER A 616 -37.25 -3.88 -4.38
N ARG A 617 -37.84 -3.35 -3.29
CA ARG A 617 -39.08 -2.57 -3.31
C ARG A 617 -38.86 -1.06 -3.41
N GLU A 618 -37.64 -0.59 -3.17
CA GLU A 618 -37.24 0.82 -3.32
C GLU A 618 -36.29 0.95 -4.52
N ASP A 619 -36.25 2.12 -5.18
CA ASP A 619 -35.49 2.45 -6.41
C ASP A 619 -33.96 2.27 -6.29
N PHE A 620 -33.51 1.05 -6.03
CA PHE A 620 -32.11 0.67 -5.94
C PHE A 620 -31.55 0.36 -7.33
N SER A 621 -30.33 0.82 -7.57
CA SER A 621 -29.65 0.47 -8.82
C SER A 621 -29.41 -1.04 -8.86
N ARG A 622 -29.71 -1.66 -10.00
CA ARG A 622 -29.51 -3.11 -10.24
C ARG A 622 -28.08 -3.57 -9.90
N ALA A 623 -27.08 -2.68 -10.01
CA ALA A 623 -25.68 -2.96 -9.72
C ALA A 623 -25.39 -3.13 -8.22
N ASP A 624 -26.06 -2.36 -7.36
CA ASP A 624 -25.86 -2.41 -5.91
C ASP A 624 -26.54 -3.66 -5.32
N ALA A 625 -27.73 -4.00 -5.81
CA ALA A 625 -28.42 -5.26 -5.46
C ALA A 625 -27.59 -6.50 -5.84
N LEU A 626 -27.00 -6.52 -7.05
CA LEU A 626 -26.13 -7.61 -7.49
C LEU A 626 -24.84 -7.72 -6.66
N THR A 627 -24.29 -6.59 -6.21
CA THR A 627 -23.08 -6.56 -5.38
C THR A 627 -23.35 -7.13 -3.98
N ALA A 628 -24.50 -6.78 -3.40
CA ALA A 628 -24.95 -7.35 -2.13
C ALA A 628 -25.19 -8.86 -2.23
N LEU A 629 -25.92 -9.30 -3.26
CA LEU A 629 -26.19 -10.73 -3.51
C LEU A 629 -24.88 -11.54 -3.69
N ARG A 630 -23.92 -11.01 -4.46
CA ARG A 630 -22.64 -11.71 -4.68
C ARG A 630 -21.85 -11.93 -3.39
N ARG A 631 -21.89 -10.99 -2.46
CA ARG A 631 -21.24 -11.13 -1.14
C ARG A 631 -21.98 -12.14 -0.26
N ILE A 632 -23.31 -12.16 -0.31
CA ILE A 632 -24.14 -13.16 0.38
C ILE A 632 -23.79 -14.57 -0.12
N PHE A 633 -23.72 -14.78 -1.43
CA PHE A 633 -23.31 -16.08 -2.01
C PHE A 633 -21.87 -16.47 -1.66
N THR A 634 -20.96 -15.49 -1.57
CA THR A 634 -19.57 -15.75 -1.16
C THR A 634 -19.50 -16.23 0.29
N TYR A 635 -20.28 -15.59 1.17
CA TYR A 635 -20.39 -16.00 2.58
C TYR A 635 -21.05 -17.37 2.73
N ALA A 636 -22.15 -17.63 2.01
CA ALA A 636 -22.83 -18.92 1.96
C ALA A 636 -21.92 -20.06 1.48
N GLY A 637 -21.08 -19.77 0.47
CA GLY A 637 -20.08 -20.72 -0.05
C GLY A 637 -18.97 -21.02 0.96
N HIS A 638 -18.59 -20.06 1.81
CA HIS A 638 -17.61 -20.27 2.87
C HIS A 638 -18.18 -21.07 4.05
N THR A 639 -19.45 -20.91 4.39
CA THR A 639 -20.08 -21.66 5.49
C THR A 639 -20.55 -23.06 5.07
N ARG A 640 -20.52 -23.38 3.77
CA ARG A 640 -21.05 -24.64 3.19
C ARG A 640 -22.47 -24.97 3.65
N ASN A 641 -23.27 -23.95 3.98
CA ASN A 641 -24.63 -24.17 4.46
C ASN A 641 -25.60 -24.29 3.26
N PRO A 642 -26.18 -25.48 3.00
CA PRO A 642 -27.00 -25.73 1.83
C PRO A 642 -28.35 -24.98 1.86
N GLU A 643 -28.89 -24.66 3.04
CA GLU A 643 -30.14 -23.89 3.17
C GLU A 643 -29.94 -22.40 2.88
N LEU A 644 -28.74 -21.87 3.09
CA LEU A 644 -28.40 -20.47 2.82
C LEU A 644 -28.00 -20.25 1.36
N LEU A 645 -27.55 -21.32 0.69
CA LEU A 645 -27.26 -21.37 -0.74
C LEU A 645 -28.52 -21.53 -1.59
N HIS A 646 -29.54 -22.23 -1.07
CA HIS A 646 -30.83 -22.42 -1.72
C HIS A 646 -31.72 -21.18 -1.58
#